data_AF-A0A0P1ICC4-F1
#
_entry.id   AF-A0A0P1ICC4-F1
#
_cell.length_a   1.000
_cell.length_b   1.000
_cell.length_c   1.000
_cell.angle_alpha   90.00
_cell.angle_beta   90.00
_cell.angle_gamma   90.00
#
_symmetry.space_group_name_H-M   'P 1'
#
loop_
_entity.id
_entity.type
_entity.pdbx_description
1 polymer ?
#
loop_
_entity_poly.entity_id
_entity_poly.type
_entity_poly.pdbx_seq_one_letter_code
_entity_poly.pdbx_strand_id
1 'polypeptide(L)'
;MGETHKTSFQENGSNRVTVLEATGHKLLTKRFHEGGCDQYARAKYFKHDCVSVSSLSDLASLLQDLERRTNKMIIMGSVKSEFQNQESILRRSNEKNGHPATLEDLGSRAIHFDIDELERPANLGWNDPERLAQWTLSRTCNRLPILKSVSAFWQASSSAGVPGKDHLAKFHFWMLADRPLKTHERRFLFETVGSDTQLALIAQPNYTASPTFDGVPDPLQGLQRSGVFKKEKDFLETSSISFPKENKKTQGKPRIPKSRQAKATLSKQSIALGKTTEDGRNILSATCSRLHQGKDAGNTDIYNESQVIGGYVASGEIAFNDALDHLLLAASKTGHERYEEAVRNGLNTGLSRPLSTSTDFTATTPFYPASDIDRKEAISLHFKTIKDWGRLSKAWLSKTRKGLEENDLASPSRILLSGAQGVGKTAALVGRRGQPGFLHEAHGLVCLMLLPDHNKAQEAYGDYLTNTPQEAPPAITLLGRDRLDPEIGDRSTKMCLAFPAAKQLAQHGISVRANLCKLCPHSDSCGYMRQEAQIAQHLKAKQGLVIFAPHEFGYLPLPAEAKPDLVVFDERPRDFAVEDTHVSLSELVDYLIPPSNRPQSGDDLRDVQVGDSFLAQDDAIQPIKQALLKVAGLNPHRVSLAALKAAGVTSELLDVAIEDLKGFRSSNVKRVVWKTLGREERDTCASDLASLASKLEVLPANSARRLQILFECLRAEMDASHEFVTSVFKCGKYPKSSQNEPGLIAVRVKELAHGSSTPFLHLDGTADMDLAKIAFGNDLECHHYPVERHAHVTQIVGCNFAKRRLIEDSGNWSRLSDKQKAENRNLKKYVVDVLDRYPGAAVFSNKSIVQSLTVTDAARMGHFGALRGQNRWEDRDSVIVIGREQPSPRDVEARARAYAAAAGDAFVSGDFKQVSRGIRLRDGVKSIEVFAHPDKWGDRILRQIREKEIEQAIDRIRLIHNQNKKSVFLLSPVVIDITVDAISKWGDFKKGGTRIERAIREHGLVFLSPSDCARYMPHIWKSKQLASLDLKHAKAMSKEPFRYILHGEIDGEHPLALSFSLDATLHKNSRAIKALAFVDALNAINEIEVLTGTKPFISEKP
;
A
#
# COMPACT_ATOMS: atom_id res chain seq x y z
N MET A 1 -29.08 66.35 12.65
CA MET A 1 -28.32 66.54 13.90
C MET A 1 -28.38 65.21 14.63
N GLY A 2 -27.35 64.40 14.79
CA GLY A 2 -25.92 64.62 14.69
C GLY A 2 -25.35 63.79 15.83
N GLU A 3 -24.68 62.68 15.51
CA GLU A 3 -23.49 62.20 16.21
C GLU A 3 -22.98 60.91 15.56
N THR A 4 -22.02 61.13 14.68
CA THR A 4 -21.13 60.14 14.11
C THR A 4 -20.17 59.63 15.18
N HIS A 5 -20.41 58.41 15.69
CA HIS A 5 -19.37 57.68 16.40
C HIS A 5 -18.28 57.23 15.41
N LYS A 6 -17.23 58.05 15.31
CA LYS A 6 -15.91 57.65 14.82
C LYS A 6 -15.38 56.54 15.75
N THR A 7 -15.51 55.29 15.33
CA THR A 7 -14.55 54.25 15.72
C THR A 7 -13.45 54.23 14.69
N SER A 8 -12.31 54.77 15.09
CA SER A 8 -11.03 54.75 14.38
C SER A 8 -10.67 53.34 13.93
N PHE A 9 -10.82 53.06 12.63
CA PHE A 9 -10.06 52.01 11.97
C PHE A 9 -8.59 52.41 12.05
N GLN A 10 -7.82 51.71 12.90
CA GLN A 10 -6.36 51.71 12.75
C GLN A 10 -6.03 50.97 11.46
N GLU A 11 -5.92 51.73 10.37
CA GLU A 11 -5.13 51.40 9.20
C GLU A 11 -3.70 51.10 9.65
N ASN A 12 -3.29 49.83 9.69
CA ASN A 12 -1.89 49.43 9.59
C ASN A 12 -1.76 47.91 9.36
N GLY A 13 -1.88 47.51 8.10
CA GLY A 13 -1.33 46.26 7.57
C GLY A 13 -2.16 45.60 6.45
N SER A 14 -1.77 45.54 5.17
CA SER A 14 -0.88 46.37 4.35
C SER A 14 -1.30 46.12 2.89
N ASN A 15 -1.62 47.17 2.12
CA ASN A 15 -1.70 47.10 0.66
C ASN A 15 -0.29 47.10 0.06
N ARG A 16 0.69 46.42 0.67
CA ARG A 16 2.11 46.61 0.34
C ARG A 16 2.77 45.31 -0.09
N VAL A 17 3.62 45.40 -1.11
CA VAL A 17 4.48 44.33 -1.59
C VAL A 17 5.93 44.70 -1.28
N THR A 18 6.67 43.79 -0.64
CA THR A 18 8.07 44.02 -0.29
C THR A 18 8.98 43.60 -1.43
N VAL A 19 9.76 44.56 -1.93
CA VAL A 19 10.75 44.40 -2.99
C VAL A 19 12.14 44.45 -2.37
N LEU A 20 13.00 43.49 -2.74
CA LEU A 20 14.38 43.41 -2.27
C LEU A 20 15.35 43.61 -3.43
N GLU A 21 16.35 44.45 -3.24
CA GLU A 21 17.42 44.74 -4.19
C GLU A 21 18.76 44.20 -3.69
N ALA A 22 19.41 43.33 -4.47
CA ALA A 22 20.69 42.72 -4.10
C ALA A 22 21.83 43.75 -4.07
N THR A 23 22.59 43.77 -2.98
CA THR A 23 23.77 44.64 -2.85
C THR A 23 24.96 44.09 -3.65
N GLY A 24 25.62 44.96 -4.42
CA GLY A 24 26.85 44.68 -5.18
C GLY A 24 26.61 43.83 -6.43
N HIS A 25 26.30 44.47 -7.58
CA HIS A 25 26.19 43.95 -8.96
C HIS A 25 25.76 42.47 -9.16
N LYS A 26 24.93 41.92 -8.27
CA LYS A 26 24.50 40.51 -8.29
C LYS A 26 23.24 40.36 -9.11
N LEU A 27 23.28 39.44 -10.08
CA LEU A 27 22.14 39.10 -10.92
C LEU A 27 21.21 38.12 -10.20
N LEU A 28 20.00 38.57 -9.91
CA LEU A 28 18.86 37.78 -9.45
C LEU A 28 17.99 37.29 -10.62
N THR A 29 18.62 37.07 -11.77
CA THR A 29 18.01 36.42 -12.94
C THR A 29 18.95 35.34 -13.47
N LYS A 30 18.45 34.45 -14.32
CA LYS A 30 19.30 33.48 -15.03
C LYS A 30 20.01 34.17 -16.20
N ARG A 31 21.28 33.84 -16.40
CA ARG A 31 22.07 34.26 -17.57
C ARG A 31 22.40 33.03 -18.39
N PHE A 32 22.00 33.02 -19.65
CA PHE A 32 22.32 31.99 -20.62
C PHE A 32 23.51 32.44 -21.48
N HIS A 33 24.44 31.52 -21.72
CA HIS A 33 25.63 31.76 -22.54
C HIS A 33 26.06 30.45 -23.23
N GLU A 34 27.01 30.50 -24.16
CA GLU A 34 27.42 29.33 -24.97
C GLU A 34 27.84 28.11 -24.12
N GLY A 35 28.44 28.36 -22.95
CA GLY A 35 28.89 27.32 -22.00
C GLY A 35 27.82 26.79 -21.05
N GLY A 36 26.58 27.30 -21.07
CA GLY A 36 25.50 26.84 -20.18
C GLY A 36 24.62 27.95 -19.60
N CYS A 37 24.17 27.76 -18.36
CA CYS A 37 23.25 28.67 -17.68
C CYS A 37 23.68 28.95 -16.23
N ASP A 38 24.06 30.20 -15.97
CA ASP A 38 24.28 30.71 -14.62
C ASP A 38 22.94 30.81 -13.88
N GLN A 39 22.89 30.21 -12.69
CA GLN A 39 21.74 30.31 -11.80
C GLN A 39 21.77 31.64 -11.03
N TYR A 40 20.63 31.99 -10.40
CA TYR A 40 20.48 33.19 -9.58
C TYR A 40 21.60 33.36 -8.54
N ALA A 41 22.13 34.59 -8.42
CA ALA A 41 23.18 34.90 -7.46
C ALA A 41 22.73 34.68 -6.01
N ARG A 42 23.59 34.09 -5.18
CA ARG A 42 23.35 33.87 -3.74
C ARG A 42 23.57 35.15 -2.92
N ALA A 43 22.77 36.19 -3.17
CA ALA A 43 22.77 37.42 -2.37
C ALA A 43 22.24 37.16 -0.95
N LYS A 44 22.88 37.78 0.04
CA LYS A 44 22.52 37.65 1.47
C LYS A 44 21.91 38.94 2.02
N TYR A 45 22.49 40.08 1.64
CA TYR A 45 22.09 41.42 2.05
C TYR A 45 21.34 42.12 0.92
N PHE A 46 20.29 42.84 1.31
CA PHE A 46 19.37 43.48 0.38
C PHE A 46 18.96 44.85 0.88
N LYS A 47 18.94 45.84 -0.01
CA LYS A 47 18.13 47.05 0.22
C LYS A 47 16.66 46.65 0.10
N HIS A 48 15.78 47.21 0.92
CA HIS A 48 14.36 46.87 0.90
C HIS A 48 13.52 48.09 0.54
N ASP A 49 12.43 47.84 -0.17
CA ASP A 49 11.41 48.82 -0.50
C ASP A 49 10.02 48.21 -0.30
N CYS A 50 9.02 49.04 -0.03
CA CYS A 50 7.63 48.62 0.22
C CYS A 50 6.69 49.42 -0.67
N VAL A 51 6.33 48.80 -1.80
CA VAL A 51 5.49 49.40 -2.84
C VAL A 51 4.02 49.17 -2.50
N SER A 52 3.20 50.22 -2.60
CA SER A 52 1.76 50.11 -2.42
C SER A 52 1.10 49.53 -3.67
N VAL A 53 0.28 48.49 -3.50
CA VAL A 53 -0.46 47.77 -4.53
C VAL A 53 -1.91 47.65 -4.06
N SER A 54 -2.78 48.46 -4.66
CA SER A 54 -4.21 48.53 -4.32
C SER A 54 -5.09 47.84 -5.35
N SER A 55 -4.62 47.71 -6.59
CA SER A 55 -5.31 47.06 -7.72
C SER A 55 -4.40 46.05 -8.44
N LEU A 56 -4.98 45.21 -9.29
CA LEU A 56 -4.18 44.35 -10.17
C LEU A 56 -3.34 45.19 -11.15
N SER A 57 -3.83 46.34 -11.60
CA SER A 57 -3.07 47.26 -12.45
C SER A 57 -1.79 47.74 -11.77
N ASP A 58 -1.86 48.08 -10.47
CA ASP A 58 -0.67 48.48 -9.69
C ASP A 58 0.35 47.32 -9.61
N LEU A 59 -0.15 46.10 -9.37
CA LEU A 59 0.69 44.89 -9.31
C LEU A 59 1.36 44.61 -10.67
N ALA A 60 0.60 44.74 -11.76
CA ALA A 60 1.09 44.54 -13.11
C ALA A 60 2.17 45.58 -13.48
N SER A 61 1.95 46.86 -13.15
CA SER A 61 2.95 47.91 -13.37
C SER A 61 4.23 47.67 -12.57
N LEU A 62 4.11 47.23 -11.31
CA LEU A 62 5.27 46.84 -10.50
C LEU A 62 6.03 45.68 -11.15
N LEU A 63 5.33 44.61 -11.56
CA LEU A 63 5.96 43.44 -12.17
C LEU A 63 6.66 43.78 -13.50
N GLN A 64 6.07 44.66 -14.32
CA GLN A 64 6.67 45.14 -15.57
C GLN A 64 7.95 45.97 -15.37
N ASP A 65 8.03 46.81 -14.31
CA ASP A 65 9.30 47.46 -13.95
C ASP A 65 10.32 46.41 -13.49
N LEU A 66 9.92 45.51 -12.59
CA LEU A 66 10.81 44.51 -12.02
C LEU A 66 11.36 43.51 -13.05
N GLU A 67 10.65 43.25 -14.14
CA GLU A 67 11.14 42.46 -15.28
C GLU A 67 12.46 42.97 -15.84
N ARG A 68 12.69 44.28 -15.78
CA ARG A 68 13.89 44.95 -16.30
C ARG A 68 14.98 45.14 -15.25
N ARG A 69 14.68 44.83 -13.97
CA ARG A 69 15.58 45.04 -12.82
C ARG A 69 16.22 43.71 -12.42
N THR A 70 17.31 43.35 -13.09
CA THR A 70 18.00 42.06 -12.89
C THR A 70 18.57 41.84 -11.49
N ASN A 71 18.59 42.85 -10.63
CA ASN A 71 19.05 42.78 -9.24
C ASN A 71 17.91 42.85 -8.20
N LYS A 72 16.64 42.87 -8.60
CA LYS A 72 15.48 42.97 -7.70
C LYS A 72 14.60 41.71 -7.72
N MET A 73 13.85 41.49 -6.64
CA MET A 73 12.86 40.42 -6.49
C MET A 73 11.79 40.75 -5.45
N ILE A 74 10.69 39.97 -5.44
CA ILE A 74 9.61 40.09 -4.46
C ILE A 74 9.76 39.02 -3.37
N ILE A 75 9.36 39.36 -2.14
CA ILE A 75 9.10 38.38 -1.08
C ILE A 75 7.68 38.56 -0.52
N MET A 76 7.14 37.50 0.11
CA MET A 76 5.78 37.50 0.68
C MET A 76 5.70 37.98 2.13
N GLY A 77 6.86 38.33 2.72
CA GLY A 77 7.01 38.81 4.08
C GLY A 77 7.23 40.30 4.17
N SER A 78 6.89 40.88 5.31
CA SER A 78 7.11 42.29 5.62
C SER A 78 8.42 42.47 6.39
N VAL A 79 9.12 43.58 6.16
CA VAL A 79 10.28 43.98 6.98
C VAL A 79 9.78 44.47 8.33
N LYS A 80 10.29 43.88 9.43
CA LYS A 80 9.88 44.29 10.78
C LYS A 80 10.23 45.75 11.02
N SER A 81 9.41 46.42 11.81
CA SER A 81 9.54 47.86 12.14
C SER A 81 10.96 48.25 12.60
N GLU A 82 11.60 47.43 13.43
CA GLU A 82 12.96 47.65 13.95
C GLU A 82 14.07 47.67 12.88
N PHE A 83 13.81 47.13 11.68
CA PHE A 83 14.78 47.11 10.57
C PHE A 83 14.42 48.06 9.43
N GLN A 84 13.29 48.77 9.47
CA GLN A 84 12.83 49.62 8.35
C GLN A 84 13.74 50.81 8.03
N ASN A 85 14.50 51.28 9.02
CA ASN A 85 15.44 52.40 8.86
C ASN A 85 16.85 51.94 8.46
N GLN A 86 17.08 50.63 8.29
CA GLN A 86 18.39 50.12 7.88
C GLN A 86 18.54 50.15 6.36
N GLU A 87 19.66 50.65 5.87
CA GLU A 87 19.93 50.72 4.42
C GLU A 87 19.95 49.32 3.77
N SER A 88 20.31 48.28 4.53
CA SER A 88 20.38 46.91 4.05
C SER A 88 20.03 45.92 5.15
N ILE A 89 19.25 44.89 4.78
CA ILE A 89 18.79 43.83 5.69
C ILE A 89 19.23 42.45 5.19
N LEU A 90 19.37 41.51 6.13
CA LEU A 90 19.56 40.11 5.81
C LEU A 90 18.20 39.45 5.50
N ARG A 91 17.97 38.84 4.33
CA ARG A 91 16.69 38.17 4.01
C ARG A 91 16.45 36.92 4.88
N ARG A 92 15.71 37.05 5.99
CA ARG A 92 15.57 35.97 6.99
C ARG A 92 14.28 36.05 7.82
N SER A 93 13.57 34.92 7.91
CA SER A 93 12.32 34.78 8.69
C SER A 93 12.49 34.18 10.10
N ASN A 94 13.67 33.66 10.44
CA ASN A 94 13.97 33.08 11.75
C ASN A 94 15.42 33.39 12.15
N GLU A 95 15.64 33.72 13.42
CA GLU A 95 16.97 33.95 13.98
C GLU A 95 17.88 32.73 13.77
N LYS A 96 19.14 32.98 13.38
CA LYS A 96 20.12 31.91 13.19
C LYS A 96 21.54 32.48 13.24
N ASN A 97 22.43 31.80 13.98
CA ASN A 97 23.85 32.15 14.10
C ASN A 97 24.08 33.61 14.57
N GLY A 98 23.30 34.09 15.54
CA GLY A 98 23.42 35.46 16.07
C GLY A 98 22.85 36.57 15.18
N HIS A 99 22.30 36.24 14.00
CA HIS A 99 21.60 37.21 13.16
C HIS A 99 20.09 37.16 13.39
N PRO A 100 19.44 38.31 13.69
CA PRO A 100 18.01 38.36 13.99
C PRO A 100 17.15 38.02 12.77
N ALA A 101 15.89 37.65 13.03
CA ALA A 101 14.86 37.57 11.99
C ALA A 101 14.43 38.99 11.62
N THR A 102 14.64 39.38 10.36
CA THR A 102 14.32 40.71 9.82
C THR A 102 12.94 40.78 9.18
N LEU A 103 12.35 39.62 8.88
CA LEU A 103 11.05 39.48 8.22
C LEU A 103 10.01 38.87 9.16
N GLU A 104 8.77 39.31 9.02
CA GLU A 104 7.60 38.79 9.72
C GLU A 104 6.43 38.49 8.76
N ASP A 105 5.49 37.65 9.21
CA ASP A 105 4.31 37.25 8.42
C ASP A 105 3.09 38.09 8.83
N LEU A 106 3.01 39.31 8.30
CA LEU A 106 1.81 40.14 8.37
C LEU A 106 0.80 39.83 7.25
N GLY A 107 1.05 38.76 6.49
CA GLY A 107 0.29 38.40 5.29
C GLY A 107 0.66 39.24 4.07
N SER A 108 0.27 38.75 2.89
CA SER A 108 0.43 39.46 1.60
C SER A 108 -0.83 39.24 0.77
N ARG A 109 -1.28 40.30 0.09
CA ARG A 109 -2.38 40.21 -0.88
C ARG A 109 -1.90 39.61 -2.20
N ALA A 110 -0.62 39.72 -2.51
CA ALA A 110 -0.06 39.15 -3.73
C ALA A 110 0.05 37.63 -3.62
N ILE A 111 -0.40 36.96 -4.67
CA ILE A 111 -0.35 35.50 -4.85
C ILE A 111 0.51 35.23 -6.08
N HIS A 112 1.47 34.30 -5.96
CA HIS A 112 2.37 33.91 -7.04
C HIS A 112 2.28 32.40 -7.28
N PHE A 113 1.56 32.00 -8.32
CA PHE A 113 1.51 30.62 -8.78
C PHE A 113 2.59 30.35 -9.81
N ASP A 114 3.61 29.62 -9.43
CA ASP A 114 4.65 29.08 -10.31
C ASP A 114 4.22 27.71 -10.87
N ILE A 115 4.02 27.63 -12.19
CA ILE A 115 3.50 26.46 -12.91
C ILE A 115 4.51 26.06 -14.00
N ASP A 116 5.40 25.13 -13.65
CA ASP A 116 6.62 24.85 -14.43
C ASP A 116 6.75 23.42 -14.99
N GLU A 117 5.90 22.49 -14.54
CA GLU A 117 5.99 21.05 -14.84
C GLU A 117 4.83 20.52 -15.70
N LEU A 118 4.10 21.40 -16.40
CA LEU A 118 3.02 20.98 -17.30
C LEU A 118 3.55 20.74 -18.73
N GLU A 119 3.31 19.57 -19.30
CA GLU A 119 3.57 19.33 -20.72
C GLU A 119 2.61 20.15 -21.58
N ARG A 120 3.14 20.90 -22.55
CA ARG A 120 2.32 21.71 -23.47
C ARG A 120 1.64 20.80 -24.50
N PRO A 121 0.41 21.15 -24.96
CA PRO A 121 -0.26 20.37 -26.00
C PRO A 121 0.42 20.59 -27.36
N ALA A 122 0.39 19.59 -28.24
CA ALA A 122 1.12 19.61 -29.51
C ALA A 122 0.75 20.79 -30.43
N ASN A 123 -0.49 21.29 -30.33
CA ASN A 123 -1.03 22.38 -31.14
C ASN A 123 -0.72 23.79 -30.59
N LEU A 124 -0.07 23.92 -29.43
CA LEU A 124 0.35 25.21 -28.86
C LEU A 124 1.86 25.20 -28.59
N GLY A 125 2.54 26.27 -28.98
CA GLY A 125 3.99 26.41 -28.87
C GLY A 125 4.40 27.75 -28.28
N TRP A 126 5.69 27.90 -28.04
CA TRP A 126 6.31 29.14 -27.53
C TRP A 126 6.35 30.27 -28.57
N ASN A 127 5.87 30.03 -29.80
CA ASN A 127 5.63 31.06 -30.81
C ASN A 127 4.40 31.93 -30.52
N ASP A 128 3.51 31.49 -29.61
CA ASP A 128 2.37 32.26 -29.09
C ASP A 128 2.29 32.09 -27.56
N PRO A 129 3.19 32.77 -26.80
CA PRO A 129 3.28 32.60 -25.35
C PRO A 129 2.00 32.97 -24.60
N GLU A 130 1.25 33.99 -25.09
CA GLU A 130 0.03 34.45 -24.45
C GLU A 130 -1.06 33.37 -24.50
N ARG A 131 -1.29 32.77 -25.67
CA ARG A 131 -2.27 31.69 -25.82
C ARG A 131 -1.89 30.44 -25.02
N LEU A 132 -0.59 30.13 -24.97
CA LEU A 132 -0.10 29.04 -24.13
C LEU A 132 -0.25 29.35 -22.63
N ALA A 133 -0.05 30.59 -22.21
CA ALA A 133 -0.30 31.05 -20.84
C ALA A 133 -1.80 30.97 -20.48
N GLN A 134 -2.70 31.35 -21.39
CA GLN A 134 -4.15 31.21 -21.20
C GLN A 134 -4.56 29.74 -21.00
N TRP A 135 -4.02 28.84 -21.83
CA TRP A 135 -4.24 27.40 -21.66
C TRP A 135 -3.69 26.91 -20.32
N THR A 136 -2.49 27.33 -19.93
CA THR A 136 -1.85 26.93 -18.68
C THR A 136 -2.67 27.40 -17.47
N LEU A 137 -3.12 28.66 -17.47
CA LEU A 137 -3.99 29.21 -16.43
C LEU A 137 -5.32 28.45 -16.37
N SER A 138 -5.90 28.05 -17.50
CA SER A 138 -7.13 27.24 -17.50
C SER A 138 -6.97 25.92 -16.74
N ARG A 139 -5.78 25.29 -16.79
CA ARG A 139 -5.46 24.06 -16.03
C ARG A 139 -5.35 24.32 -14.53
N THR A 140 -4.73 25.44 -14.15
CA THR A 140 -4.69 25.92 -12.75
C THR A 140 -6.11 26.17 -12.23
N CYS A 141 -6.95 26.84 -13.03
CA CYS A 141 -8.34 27.13 -12.70
C CYS A 141 -9.21 25.88 -12.59
N ASN A 142 -8.89 24.77 -13.28
CA ASN A 142 -9.64 23.52 -13.09
C ASN A 142 -9.41 22.91 -11.69
N ARG A 143 -8.26 23.18 -11.07
CA ARG A 143 -7.94 22.72 -9.71
C ARG A 143 -8.51 23.63 -8.63
N LEU A 144 -8.71 24.92 -8.94
CA LEU A 144 -9.35 25.90 -8.06
C LEU A 144 -10.29 26.81 -8.89
N PRO A 145 -11.56 26.39 -9.13
CA PRO A 145 -12.48 27.05 -10.06
C PRO A 145 -12.77 28.52 -9.79
N ILE A 146 -12.69 28.95 -8.53
CA ILE A 146 -12.88 30.36 -8.14
C ILE A 146 -11.86 31.30 -8.81
N LEU A 147 -10.72 30.79 -9.28
CA LEU A 147 -9.74 31.57 -10.03
C LEU A 147 -10.21 31.95 -11.44
N LYS A 148 -11.23 31.29 -12.00
CA LYS A 148 -11.70 31.53 -13.40
C LYS A 148 -12.17 32.97 -13.62
N SER A 149 -12.78 33.58 -12.61
CA SER A 149 -13.31 34.94 -12.64
C SER A 149 -12.30 36.01 -12.20
N VAL A 150 -11.08 35.62 -11.79
CA VAL A 150 -10.08 36.53 -11.21
C VAL A 150 -9.03 36.92 -12.24
N SER A 151 -8.80 38.23 -12.39
CA SER A 151 -7.80 38.79 -13.29
C SER A 151 -6.39 38.36 -12.84
N ALA A 152 -5.48 38.11 -13.78
CA ALA A 152 -4.11 37.65 -13.49
C ALA A 152 -3.07 38.33 -14.38
N PHE A 153 -1.90 38.61 -13.83
CA PHE A 153 -0.71 38.95 -14.60
C PHE A 153 0.09 37.67 -14.85
N TRP A 154 0.35 37.33 -16.11
CA TRP A 154 1.15 36.17 -16.47
C TRP A 154 2.56 36.60 -16.88
N GLN A 155 3.54 35.75 -16.59
CA GLN A 155 4.93 35.95 -16.98
C GLN A 155 5.56 34.60 -17.35
N ALA A 156 6.25 34.53 -18.48
CA ALA A 156 7.03 33.36 -18.88
C ALA A 156 8.23 33.19 -17.93
N SER A 157 8.41 31.97 -17.41
CA SER A 157 9.52 31.63 -16.52
C SER A 157 10.88 31.88 -17.17
N SER A 158 11.93 32.10 -16.38
CA SER A 158 13.30 32.32 -16.90
C SER A 158 13.86 31.15 -17.74
N SER A 159 13.23 29.98 -17.74
CA SER A 159 13.62 28.83 -18.58
C SER A 159 12.57 28.45 -19.64
N ALA A 160 11.59 29.32 -19.90
CA ALA A 160 10.60 29.16 -20.95
C ALA A 160 11.25 29.09 -22.35
N GLY A 161 10.81 28.14 -23.17
CA GLY A 161 11.26 27.98 -24.56
C GLY A 161 12.71 27.53 -24.76
N VAL A 162 13.50 27.34 -23.70
CA VAL A 162 14.91 26.92 -23.79
C VAL A 162 15.00 25.45 -24.26
N PRO A 163 15.95 25.08 -25.15
CA PRO A 163 16.10 23.73 -25.65
C PRO A 163 16.14 22.65 -24.55
N GLY A 164 15.37 21.58 -24.73
CA GLY A 164 15.23 20.49 -23.76
C GLY A 164 14.21 20.76 -22.66
N LYS A 165 13.64 21.97 -22.60
CA LYS A 165 12.50 22.34 -21.72
C LYS A 165 11.35 22.98 -22.50
N ASP A 166 11.49 23.11 -23.81
CA ASP A 166 10.54 23.68 -24.76
C ASP A 166 9.25 22.87 -24.88
N HIS A 167 9.25 21.59 -24.49
CA HIS A 167 8.06 20.74 -24.37
C HIS A 167 7.20 21.05 -23.13
N LEU A 168 7.67 21.89 -22.21
CA LEU A 168 6.94 22.27 -20.99
C LEU A 168 6.37 23.69 -21.10
N ALA A 169 5.15 23.87 -20.61
CA ALA A 169 4.57 25.16 -20.30
C ALA A 169 5.11 25.63 -18.93
N LYS A 170 5.72 26.81 -18.93
CA LYS A 170 6.46 27.36 -17.78
C LYS A 170 6.07 28.81 -17.51
N PHE A 171 5.15 29.04 -16.58
CA PHE A 171 4.56 30.35 -16.33
C PHE A 171 4.42 30.66 -14.85
N HIS A 172 4.64 31.93 -14.53
CA HIS A 172 4.29 32.57 -13.29
C HIS A 172 2.95 33.30 -13.46
N PHE A 173 1.99 33.05 -12.59
CA PHE A 173 0.72 33.78 -12.53
C PHE A 173 0.62 34.56 -11.22
N TRP A 174 0.48 35.87 -11.35
CA TRP A 174 0.36 36.80 -10.25
C TRP A 174 -1.09 37.28 -10.14
N MET A 175 -1.66 37.15 -8.95
CA MET A 175 -3.04 37.54 -8.63
C MET A 175 -3.08 38.32 -7.32
N LEU A 176 -4.19 38.99 -7.06
CA LEU A 176 -4.39 39.79 -5.85
C LEU A 176 -5.57 39.22 -5.04
N ALA A 177 -5.42 39.10 -3.72
CA ALA A 177 -6.50 38.71 -2.81
C ALA A 177 -7.22 39.94 -2.24
N ASP A 178 -8.48 39.78 -1.86
CA ASP A 178 -9.28 40.82 -1.19
C ASP A 178 -8.71 41.24 0.18
N ARG A 179 -7.97 40.35 0.85
CA ARG A 179 -7.24 40.60 2.10
C ARG A 179 -5.83 40.01 2.10
N PRO A 180 -4.94 40.45 3.01
CA PRO A 180 -3.66 39.79 3.22
C PRO A 180 -3.85 38.32 3.64
N LEU A 181 -3.17 37.41 2.93
CA LEU A 181 -3.13 35.99 3.24
C LEU A 181 -1.85 35.64 3.98
N LYS A 182 -1.93 34.90 5.08
CA LYS A 182 -0.75 34.40 5.82
C LYS A 182 -0.10 33.21 5.08
N THR A 183 1.11 32.82 5.49
CA THR A 183 1.85 31.73 4.83
C THR A 183 1.10 30.40 4.79
N HIS A 184 0.33 30.05 5.83
CA HIS A 184 -0.43 28.80 5.83
C HIS A 184 -1.59 28.81 4.81
N GLU A 185 -2.24 29.95 4.63
CA GLU A 185 -3.32 30.16 3.67
C GLU A 185 -2.78 30.13 2.23
N ARG A 186 -1.67 30.83 1.96
CA ARG A 186 -0.98 30.76 0.66
C ARG A 186 -0.54 29.34 0.32
N ARG A 187 0.03 28.61 1.28
CA ARG A 187 0.43 27.20 1.07
C ARG A 187 -0.74 26.33 0.64
N PHE A 188 -1.89 26.50 1.29
CA PHE A 188 -3.11 25.78 0.93
C PHE A 188 -3.50 26.05 -0.52
N LEU A 189 -3.49 27.32 -0.96
CA LEU A 189 -3.79 27.66 -2.36
C LEU A 189 -2.77 27.03 -3.33
N PHE A 190 -1.48 27.07 -3.00
CA PHE A 190 -0.41 26.63 -3.90
C PHE A 190 -0.43 25.10 -4.05
N GLU A 191 -0.65 24.38 -2.95
CA GLU A 191 -0.83 22.93 -2.96
C GLU A 191 -2.06 22.52 -3.78
N THR A 192 -3.17 23.26 -3.61
CA THR A 192 -4.43 22.99 -4.32
C THR A 192 -4.26 23.11 -5.83
N VAL A 193 -3.58 24.14 -6.32
CA VAL A 193 -3.38 24.34 -7.77
C VAL A 193 -2.16 23.59 -8.32
N GLY A 194 -1.37 22.93 -7.47
CA GLY A 194 -0.15 22.22 -7.82
C GLY A 194 1.01 23.13 -8.24
N SER A 195 1.17 24.26 -7.54
CA SER A 195 2.29 25.19 -7.65
C SER A 195 3.35 24.92 -6.55
N ASP A 196 4.57 25.49 -6.67
CA ASP A 196 5.62 25.33 -5.66
C ASP A 196 5.24 25.99 -4.32
N THR A 197 4.86 25.15 -3.36
CA THR A 197 4.50 25.55 -1.98
C THR A 197 5.61 26.27 -1.20
N GLN A 198 6.87 26.24 -1.65
CA GLN A 198 7.94 27.02 -1.02
C GLN A 198 7.75 28.52 -1.20
N LEU A 199 7.19 28.96 -2.34
CA LEU A 199 6.96 30.38 -2.66
C LEU A 199 5.97 31.05 -1.70
N ALA A 200 5.15 30.28 -0.98
CA ALA A 200 4.25 30.79 0.04
C ALA A 200 4.95 31.26 1.34
N LEU A 201 6.24 30.96 1.51
CA LEU A 201 7.04 31.36 2.67
C LEU A 201 7.47 32.83 2.58
N ILE A 202 7.37 33.55 3.71
CA ILE A 202 7.66 34.99 3.79
C ILE A 202 9.07 35.42 3.37
N ALA A 203 10.06 34.53 3.45
CA ALA A 203 11.44 34.85 3.07
C ALA A 203 11.83 34.26 1.72
N GLN A 204 10.98 33.46 1.06
CA GLN A 204 11.33 32.81 -0.20
C GLN A 204 11.40 33.86 -1.32
N PRO A 205 12.46 33.85 -2.16
CA PRO A 205 12.58 34.80 -3.25
C PRO A 205 11.61 34.43 -4.37
N ASN A 206 10.85 35.42 -4.84
CA ASN A 206 10.03 35.33 -6.05
C ASN A 206 10.74 36.17 -7.11
N TYR A 207 11.49 35.51 -7.99
CA TYR A 207 12.24 36.16 -9.05
C TYR A 207 11.30 36.62 -10.14
N THR A 208 11.40 37.89 -10.52
CA THR A 208 10.49 38.56 -11.47
C THR A 208 11.22 39.09 -12.70
N ALA A 209 12.55 39.14 -12.67
CA ALA A 209 13.38 39.68 -13.74
C ALA A 209 13.44 38.73 -14.94
N SER A 210 13.41 39.28 -16.16
CA SER A 210 13.61 38.52 -17.38
C SER A 210 15.04 37.93 -17.43
N PRO A 211 15.23 36.75 -18.05
CA PRO A 211 16.55 36.16 -18.24
C PRO A 211 17.42 37.01 -19.17
N THR A 212 18.73 36.94 -19.01
CA THR A 212 19.70 37.56 -19.92
C THR A 212 20.34 36.49 -20.79
N PHE A 213 20.65 36.85 -22.05
CA PHE A 213 21.28 35.96 -23.02
C PHE A 213 22.54 36.63 -23.53
N ASP A 214 23.68 35.94 -23.42
CA ASP A 214 25.00 36.44 -23.76
C ASP A 214 25.66 35.50 -24.78
N GLY A 215 25.76 35.96 -26.03
CA GLY A 215 26.28 35.15 -27.13
C GLY A 215 25.37 34.00 -27.59
N VAL A 216 24.15 33.86 -27.04
CA VAL A 216 23.18 32.82 -27.43
C VAL A 216 21.80 33.41 -27.77
N PRO A 217 21.02 32.79 -28.68
CA PRO A 217 19.69 33.29 -29.03
C PRO A 217 18.70 33.22 -27.85
N ASP A 218 17.89 34.27 -27.70
CA ASP A 218 16.72 34.23 -26.82
C ASP A 218 15.56 33.47 -27.52
N PRO A 219 15.05 32.36 -26.96
CA PRO A 219 13.95 31.59 -27.55
C PRO A 219 12.63 32.36 -27.67
N LEU A 220 12.47 33.47 -26.95
CA LEU A 220 11.30 34.36 -26.99
C LEU A 220 11.67 35.75 -27.54
N GLN A 221 12.76 35.87 -28.29
CA GLN A 221 13.17 37.15 -28.89
C GLN A 221 12.04 37.73 -29.76
N GLY A 222 11.65 38.98 -29.49
CA GLY A 222 10.58 39.66 -30.23
C GLY A 222 9.15 39.20 -29.87
N LEU A 223 8.99 38.27 -28.92
CA LEU A 223 7.68 37.81 -28.43
C LEU A 223 7.35 38.42 -27.06
N GLN A 224 6.06 38.46 -26.72
CA GLN A 224 5.64 38.90 -25.40
C GLN A 224 6.01 37.88 -24.33
N ARG A 225 6.69 38.33 -23.28
CA ARG A 225 7.10 37.51 -22.12
C ARG A 225 6.15 37.62 -20.95
N SER A 226 5.24 38.59 -20.95
CA SER A 226 4.29 38.83 -19.89
C SER A 226 3.09 39.62 -20.39
N GLY A 227 2.00 39.61 -19.63
CA GLY A 227 0.78 40.31 -19.96
C GLY A 227 -0.29 40.19 -18.88
N VAL A 228 -1.45 40.82 -19.13
CA VAL A 228 -2.58 40.82 -18.19
C VAL A 228 -3.78 40.11 -18.81
N PHE A 229 -4.30 39.11 -18.11
CA PHE A 229 -5.62 38.56 -18.37
C PHE A 229 -6.65 39.29 -17.50
N LYS A 230 -7.42 40.16 -18.13
CA LYS A 230 -8.55 40.83 -17.47
C LYS A 230 -9.76 39.89 -17.39
N LYS A 231 -10.32 39.73 -16.20
CA LYS A 231 -11.52 38.94 -15.89
C LYS A 231 -12.53 39.81 -15.15
N GLU A 232 -13.59 39.18 -14.64
CA GLU A 232 -14.71 39.85 -13.97
C GLU A 232 -14.32 40.51 -12.64
N LYS A 233 -13.37 39.91 -11.90
CA LYS A 233 -12.93 40.37 -10.58
C LYS A 233 -11.44 40.63 -10.57
N ASP A 234 -11.01 41.75 -10.00
CA ASP A 234 -9.57 42.04 -9.82
C ASP A 234 -8.98 41.38 -8.56
N PHE A 235 -9.83 40.85 -7.68
CA PHE A 235 -9.43 40.20 -6.44
C PHE A 235 -10.00 38.80 -6.30
N LEU A 236 -9.22 37.91 -5.70
CA LEU A 236 -9.69 36.64 -5.17
C LEU A 236 -10.48 36.88 -3.89
N GLU A 237 -11.77 36.56 -3.91
CA GLU A 237 -12.65 36.62 -2.74
C GLU A 237 -12.34 35.49 -1.76
N THR A 238 -11.71 35.83 -0.64
CA THR A 238 -11.22 34.85 0.32
C THR A 238 -12.32 34.31 1.23
N SER A 239 -13.45 35.00 1.36
CA SER A 239 -14.64 34.53 2.09
C SER A 239 -15.23 33.24 1.51
N SER A 240 -15.01 33.01 0.22
CA SER A 240 -15.49 31.83 -0.51
C SER A 240 -14.55 30.63 -0.37
N ILE A 241 -13.47 30.76 0.40
CA ILE A 241 -12.44 29.72 0.62
C ILE A 241 -12.32 29.43 2.12
N SER A 242 -12.55 28.18 2.51
CA SER A 242 -12.31 27.74 3.89
C SER A 242 -10.84 27.40 4.11
N PHE A 243 -10.07 28.35 4.63
CA PHE A 243 -8.66 28.13 4.93
C PHE A 243 -8.46 27.25 6.18
N PRO A 244 -7.41 26.41 6.21
CA PRO A 244 -7.07 25.63 7.39
C PRO A 244 -6.67 26.54 8.56
N LYS A 245 -7.02 26.17 9.80
CA LYS A 245 -6.62 26.93 10.99
C LYS A 245 -5.10 27.05 11.08
N GLU A 246 -4.60 28.22 11.47
CA GLU A 246 -3.18 28.45 11.73
C GLU A 246 -2.69 27.49 12.82
N ASN A 247 -1.83 26.53 12.45
CA ASN A 247 -1.18 25.66 13.43
C ASN A 247 -0.36 26.54 14.39
N LYS A 248 -0.77 26.63 15.66
CA LYS A 248 -0.03 27.36 16.69
C LYS A 248 1.41 26.84 16.73
N LYS A 249 2.37 27.67 16.30
CA LYS A 249 3.79 27.39 16.44
C LYS A 249 4.10 27.25 17.94
N THR A 250 4.39 26.04 18.41
CA THR A 250 5.25 25.86 19.58
C THR A 250 6.59 26.54 19.27
N GLN A 251 6.96 27.58 20.03
CA GLN A 251 8.23 28.27 19.87
C GLN A 251 9.38 27.26 19.92
N GLY A 252 10.10 27.12 18.80
CA GLY A 252 11.22 26.20 18.67
C GLY A 252 12.50 26.81 19.25
N LYS A 253 13.17 26.06 20.13
CA LYS A 253 14.56 26.30 20.55
C LYS A 253 15.52 26.32 19.33
N PRO A 254 16.66 27.04 19.41
CA PRO A 254 17.56 27.27 18.28
C PRO A 254 18.26 26.01 17.76
N ARG A 255 18.58 26.00 16.44
CA ARG A 255 19.14 24.86 15.68
C ARG A 255 20.64 24.63 15.94
N ILE A 256 20.99 23.43 16.40
CA ILE A 256 22.35 22.81 16.30
C ILE A 256 22.43 21.96 15.02
N PRO A 257 23.62 21.77 14.37
CA PRO A 257 23.74 21.13 13.06
C PRO A 257 23.39 19.64 13.02
N LYS A 258 23.07 19.18 11.80
CA LYS A 258 22.62 17.85 11.37
C LYS A 258 23.28 16.67 12.12
N SER A 259 22.49 15.93 12.90
CA SER A 259 22.55 14.47 12.94
C SER A 259 21.21 13.85 13.38
N ARG A 260 20.88 12.71 12.75
CA ARG A 260 19.82 11.74 13.07
C ARG A 260 18.34 12.18 12.98
N GLN A 261 17.67 11.49 12.04
CA GLN A 261 16.23 11.32 11.88
C GLN A 261 15.48 11.24 13.22
N ALA A 262 14.52 12.13 13.41
CA ALA A 262 13.55 12.03 14.50
C ALA A 262 12.55 10.89 14.19
N LYS A 263 12.58 9.85 15.03
CA LYS A 263 11.48 8.91 15.22
C LYS A 263 10.27 9.65 15.78
N ALA A 264 9.09 9.18 15.42
CA ALA A 264 7.80 9.65 15.94
C ALA A 264 7.82 9.68 17.48
N THR A 265 7.60 10.86 18.06
CA THR A 265 7.44 11.05 19.50
C THR A 265 5.96 10.91 19.83
N LEU A 266 5.63 9.95 20.70
CA LEU A 266 4.36 9.86 21.40
C LEU A 266 4.02 11.21 22.06
N SER A 267 2.73 11.57 22.05
CA SER A 267 2.18 12.81 22.59
C SER A 267 2.64 13.06 24.04
N LYS A 268 3.35 14.17 24.26
CA LYS A 268 3.96 14.58 25.55
C LYS A 268 2.99 15.08 26.64
N GLN A 269 1.72 14.68 26.63
CA GLN A 269 0.72 15.29 27.52
C GLN A 269 0.09 14.39 28.61
N SER A 270 0.67 13.23 28.94
CA SER A 270 0.09 12.38 30.00
C SER A 270 1.06 11.78 31.05
N ILE A 271 2.36 12.13 31.08
CA ILE A 271 3.32 11.49 32.02
C ILE A 271 3.44 12.25 33.37
N ALA A 272 2.76 13.38 33.56
CA ALA A 272 3.09 14.32 34.64
C ALA A 272 2.40 14.11 36.01
N LEU A 273 1.69 13.00 36.30
CA LEU A 273 0.88 12.92 37.52
C LEU A 273 0.95 11.61 38.34
N GLY A 274 1.84 10.66 38.00
CA GLY A 274 2.04 9.45 38.82
C GLY A 274 2.99 9.68 39.99
N LYS A 275 2.71 9.07 41.16
CA LYS A 275 3.68 8.96 42.28
C LYS A 275 4.66 7.82 41.99
N THR A 276 5.93 7.96 42.35
CA THR A 276 6.92 6.86 42.27
C THR A 276 6.50 5.70 43.18
N THR A 277 6.49 4.49 42.64
CA THR A 277 6.17 3.25 43.37
C THR A 277 7.31 2.86 44.33
N GLU A 278 7.07 1.92 45.25
CA GLU A 278 8.12 1.45 46.17
C GLU A 278 9.29 0.79 45.42
N ASP A 279 8.97 -0.02 44.40
CA ASP A 279 9.95 -0.64 43.52
C ASP A 279 10.71 0.40 42.68
N GLY A 280 9.98 1.40 42.16
CA GLY A 280 10.57 2.55 41.47
C GLY A 280 11.54 3.33 42.35
N ARG A 281 11.23 3.53 43.64
CA ARG A 281 12.13 4.16 44.63
C ARG A 281 13.39 3.35 44.84
N ASN A 282 13.27 2.02 44.98
CA ASN A 282 14.41 1.13 45.17
C ASN A 282 15.37 1.15 43.96
N ILE A 283 14.81 1.10 42.74
CA ILE A 283 15.57 1.16 41.48
C ILE A 283 16.28 2.50 41.32
N LEU A 284 15.58 3.60 41.63
CA LEU A 284 16.14 4.95 41.56
C LEU A 284 17.29 5.12 42.56
N SER A 285 17.09 4.70 43.82
CA SER A 285 18.10 4.78 44.88
C SER A 285 19.35 3.96 44.57
N ALA A 286 19.16 2.73 44.06
CA ALA A 286 20.28 1.87 43.66
C ALA A 286 21.09 2.50 42.51
N THR A 287 20.41 3.13 41.56
CA THR A 287 21.04 3.82 40.42
C THR A 287 21.81 5.06 40.86
N CYS A 288 21.22 5.88 41.72
CA CYS A 288 21.90 7.04 42.32
C CYS A 288 23.13 6.63 43.13
N SER A 289 23.08 5.50 43.84
CA SER A 289 24.21 4.97 44.61
C SER A 289 25.37 4.54 43.69
N ARG A 290 25.10 3.92 42.54
CA ARG A 290 26.13 3.58 41.54
C ARG A 290 26.81 4.82 40.97
N LEU A 291 26.03 5.87 40.69
CA LEU A 291 26.59 7.16 40.26
C LEU A 291 27.43 7.81 41.36
N HIS A 292 27.06 7.65 42.64
CA HIS A 292 27.83 8.18 43.76
C HIS A 292 29.18 7.49 44.00
N GLN A 293 29.26 6.18 43.78
CA GLN A 293 30.48 5.40 44.05
C GLN A 293 31.56 5.59 42.97
N GLY A 294 31.18 6.05 41.78
CA GLY A 294 32.13 6.39 40.71
C GLY A 294 32.69 7.80 40.90
N LYS A 295 33.83 7.96 41.57
CA LYS A 295 34.54 9.24 41.66
C LYS A 295 35.00 9.83 40.32
N ASP A 296 34.83 9.08 39.22
CA ASP A 296 35.15 9.46 37.83
C ASP A 296 34.08 8.99 36.82
N ALA A 297 32.79 8.94 37.21
CA ALA A 297 31.73 8.54 36.27
C ALA A 297 31.61 9.56 35.12
N GLY A 298 31.95 9.13 33.90
CA GLY A 298 31.99 10.00 32.73
C GLY A 298 30.61 10.30 32.14
N ASN A 299 30.55 11.22 31.16
CA ASN A 299 29.33 11.61 30.45
C ASN A 299 28.48 10.40 29.97
N THR A 300 29.14 9.35 29.49
CA THR A 300 28.50 8.15 28.95
C THR A 300 27.82 7.33 30.04
N ASP A 301 28.41 7.24 31.22
CA ASP A 301 27.88 6.44 32.33
C ASP A 301 26.65 7.12 32.94
N ILE A 302 26.74 8.43 33.19
CA ILE A 302 25.62 9.26 33.64
C ILE A 302 24.46 9.18 32.64
N TYR A 303 24.75 9.27 31.34
CA TYR A 303 23.75 9.16 30.28
C TYR A 303 23.08 7.78 30.26
N ASN A 304 23.87 6.69 30.36
CA ASN A 304 23.34 5.32 30.28
C ASN A 304 22.46 4.99 31.49
N GLU A 305 22.89 5.34 32.70
CA GLU A 305 22.10 5.13 33.93
C GLU A 305 20.80 5.95 33.90
N SER A 306 20.89 7.22 33.46
CA SER A 306 19.71 8.08 33.29
C SER A 306 18.78 7.59 32.17
N GLN A 307 19.32 6.93 31.15
CA GLN A 307 18.52 6.30 30.09
C GLN A 307 17.72 5.11 30.61
N VAL A 308 18.28 4.30 31.51
CA VAL A 308 17.55 3.19 32.13
C VAL A 308 16.40 3.72 32.98
N ILE A 309 16.66 4.71 33.85
CA ILE A 309 15.60 5.34 34.66
C ILE A 309 14.50 5.97 33.78
N GLY A 310 14.87 6.63 32.68
CA GLY A 310 13.89 7.21 31.76
C GLY A 310 12.93 6.18 31.16
N GLY A 311 13.37 4.93 31.03
CA GLY A 311 12.53 3.80 30.62
C GLY A 311 11.48 3.44 31.66
N TYR A 312 11.84 3.42 32.96
CA TYR A 312 10.92 3.22 34.07
C TYR A 312 9.96 4.39 34.29
N VAL A 313 10.39 5.60 33.94
CA VAL A 313 9.49 6.77 33.94
C VAL A 313 8.43 6.64 32.83
N ALA A 314 8.81 6.16 31.64
CA ALA A 314 7.85 5.96 30.56
C ALA A 314 6.88 4.79 30.79
N SER A 315 7.21 3.85 31.67
CA SER A 315 6.29 2.80 32.11
C SER A 315 5.46 3.15 33.34
N GLY A 316 5.71 4.30 33.97
CA GLY A 316 4.91 4.82 35.08
C GLY A 316 5.34 4.37 36.48
N GLU A 317 6.45 3.63 36.61
CA GLU A 317 6.99 3.17 37.90
C GLU A 317 7.69 4.29 38.68
N ILE A 318 8.33 5.23 37.97
CA ILE A 318 9.03 6.37 38.55
C ILE A 318 8.42 7.66 38.03
N ALA A 319 8.07 8.57 38.94
CA ALA A 319 7.63 9.91 38.57
C ALA A 319 8.78 10.65 37.89
N PHE A 320 8.51 11.35 36.78
CA PHE A 320 9.55 12.05 36.03
C PHE A 320 10.33 13.05 36.89
N ASN A 321 9.66 13.75 37.81
CA ASN A 321 10.29 14.72 38.70
C ASN A 321 11.22 14.03 39.71
N ASP A 322 10.76 12.95 40.35
CA ASP A 322 11.59 12.18 41.28
C ASP A 322 12.84 11.63 40.58
N ALA A 323 12.69 11.06 39.38
CA ALA A 323 13.80 10.59 38.56
C ALA A 323 14.81 11.71 38.26
N LEU A 324 14.32 12.87 37.80
CA LEU A 324 15.17 13.99 37.41
C LEU A 324 15.95 14.54 38.62
N ASP A 325 15.28 14.78 39.74
CA ASP A 325 15.89 15.41 40.91
C ASP A 325 16.94 14.51 41.56
N HIS A 326 16.66 13.21 41.73
CA HIS A 326 17.59 12.27 42.34
C HIS A 326 18.80 11.98 41.45
N LEU A 327 18.62 11.90 40.13
CA LEU A 327 19.73 11.69 39.20
C LEU A 327 20.62 12.93 39.08
N LEU A 328 20.05 14.14 39.06
CA LEU A 328 20.84 15.37 39.04
C LEU A 328 21.66 15.52 40.33
N LEU A 329 21.06 15.22 41.49
CA LEU A 329 21.76 15.25 42.77
C LEU A 329 22.88 14.19 42.85
N ALA A 330 22.66 13.00 42.30
CA ALA A 330 23.68 11.96 42.28
C ALA A 330 24.82 12.30 41.31
N ALA A 331 24.48 12.79 40.13
CA ALA A 331 25.42 13.10 39.06
C ALA A 331 26.23 14.40 39.33
N SER A 332 25.72 15.35 40.12
CA SER A 332 26.49 16.54 40.51
C SER A 332 27.71 16.21 41.36
N LYS A 333 27.69 15.06 42.06
CA LYS A 333 28.80 14.62 42.91
C LYS A 333 29.86 13.81 42.17
N THR A 334 29.70 13.58 40.87
CA THR A 334 30.71 12.88 40.04
C THR A 334 31.80 13.81 39.51
N GLY A 335 31.64 15.13 39.64
CA GLY A 335 32.62 16.13 39.18
C GLY A 335 32.61 16.42 37.67
N HIS A 336 31.70 15.82 36.89
CA HIS A 336 31.66 16.00 35.43
C HIS A 336 30.89 17.26 35.00
N GLU A 337 31.52 18.24 34.34
CA GLU A 337 30.96 19.57 34.04
C GLU A 337 29.62 19.59 33.26
N ARG A 338 29.30 18.56 32.47
CA ARG A 338 28.05 18.47 31.68
C ARG A 338 27.06 17.42 32.17
N TYR A 339 27.14 17.05 33.44
CA TYR A 339 26.29 16.01 34.04
C TYR A 339 24.79 16.26 33.85
N GLU A 340 24.33 17.51 33.96
CA GLU A 340 22.90 17.85 33.79
C GLU A 340 22.38 17.51 32.39
N GLU A 341 23.19 17.76 31.37
CA GLU A 341 22.86 17.46 29.98
C GLU A 341 22.85 15.94 29.76
N ALA A 342 23.81 15.22 30.34
CA ALA A 342 23.86 13.75 30.29
C ALA A 342 22.60 13.13 30.93
N VAL A 343 22.19 13.61 32.11
CA VAL A 343 20.99 13.14 32.81
C VAL A 343 19.74 13.40 31.97
N ARG A 344 19.56 14.64 31.50
CA ARG A 344 18.37 15.02 30.70
C ARG A 344 18.31 14.28 29.36
N ASN A 345 19.45 14.08 28.70
CA ASN A 345 19.51 13.35 27.43
C ASN A 345 19.29 11.85 27.63
N GLY A 346 19.84 11.29 28.69
CA GLY A 346 19.60 9.91 29.11
C GLY A 346 18.12 9.69 29.37
N LEU A 347 17.52 10.44 30.30
CA LEU A 347 16.10 10.35 30.65
C LEU A 347 15.18 10.48 29.42
N ASN A 348 15.42 11.47 28.55
CA ASN A 348 14.63 11.63 27.32
C ASN A 348 14.78 10.45 26.36
N THR A 349 15.98 9.86 26.27
CA THR A 349 16.19 8.67 25.45
C THR A 349 15.48 7.47 26.05
N GLY A 350 15.50 7.32 27.38
CA GLY A 350 14.75 6.31 28.11
C GLY A 350 13.24 6.45 27.91
N LEU A 351 12.70 7.67 27.95
CA LEU A 351 11.27 7.92 27.75
C LEU A 351 10.76 7.44 26.38
N SER A 352 11.63 7.43 25.36
CA SER A 352 11.31 6.91 24.03
C SER A 352 11.42 5.38 23.92
N ARG A 353 11.79 4.71 25.02
CA ARG A 353 12.01 3.27 25.16
C ARG A 353 11.45 2.82 26.52
N PRO A 354 10.11 2.87 26.72
CA PRO A 354 9.50 2.41 27.97
C PRO A 354 10.05 1.02 28.30
N LEU A 355 10.69 0.91 29.46
CA LEU A 355 11.03 -0.38 30.02
C LEU A 355 9.72 -0.87 30.59
N SER A 356 9.12 -1.86 29.93
CA SER A 356 7.87 -2.44 30.41
C SER A 356 8.00 -2.69 31.91
N THR A 357 7.01 -2.23 32.68
CA THR A 357 6.61 -2.98 33.88
C THR A 357 6.61 -4.42 33.43
N SER A 358 7.39 -5.28 34.07
CA SER A 358 7.60 -6.67 33.65
C SER A 358 6.27 -7.43 33.59
N THR A 359 5.60 -7.24 32.47
CA THR A 359 4.71 -8.14 31.79
C THR A 359 5.19 -8.01 30.36
N ASP A 360 6.28 -8.73 30.07
CA ASP A 360 6.49 -9.28 28.75
C ASP A 360 5.15 -9.88 28.31
N PHE A 361 4.31 -9.13 27.58
CA PHE A 361 3.23 -9.71 26.79
C PHE A 361 3.87 -10.45 25.61
N THR A 362 4.76 -11.38 25.93
CA THR A 362 5.03 -12.54 25.13
C THR A 362 3.68 -13.19 24.91
N ALA A 363 3.31 -13.38 23.65
CA ALA A 363 2.15 -14.20 23.36
C ALA A 363 2.40 -15.57 24.01
N THR A 364 1.61 -15.88 25.04
CA THR A 364 1.67 -17.14 25.77
C THR A 364 0.95 -18.26 25.02
N THR A 365 0.14 -17.91 24.03
CA THR A 365 -0.58 -18.82 23.15
C THR A 365 -0.18 -18.63 21.69
N PRO A 366 -0.28 -19.69 20.85
CA PRO A 366 -0.13 -19.55 19.41
C PRO A 366 -1.17 -18.60 18.84
N PHE A 367 -0.78 -17.76 17.88
CA PHE A 367 -1.74 -16.91 17.15
C PHE A 367 -2.66 -17.74 16.25
N TYR A 368 -2.13 -18.81 15.64
CA TYR A 368 -2.94 -19.85 15.01
C TYR A 368 -2.91 -21.09 15.91
N PRO A 369 -4.04 -21.49 16.52
CA PRO A 369 -4.09 -22.64 17.41
C PRO A 369 -3.81 -23.94 16.66
N ALA A 370 -3.35 -24.98 17.37
CA ALA A 370 -3.23 -26.32 16.79
C ALA A 370 -4.61 -26.84 16.37
N SER A 371 -4.64 -27.73 15.37
CA SER A 371 -5.87 -28.45 15.04
C SER A 371 -6.14 -29.48 16.14
N ASP A 372 -7.37 -29.50 16.65
CA ASP A 372 -7.85 -30.56 17.55
C ASP A 372 -8.32 -31.81 16.79
N ILE A 373 -8.34 -31.75 15.46
CA ILE A 373 -8.81 -32.83 14.57
C ILE A 373 -7.60 -33.65 14.11
N ASP A 374 -7.69 -34.99 14.18
CA ASP A 374 -6.66 -35.86 13.62
C ASP A 374 -6.45 -35.57 12.13
N ARG A 375 -5.20 -35.67 11.68
CA ARG A 375 -4.83 -35.33 10.31
C ARG A 375 -5.60 -36.14 9.25
N LYS A 376 -5.80 -37.45 9.47
CA LYS A 376 -6.52 -38.30 8.50
C LYS A 376 -8.01 -37.96 8.51
N GLU A 377 -8.55 -37.72 9.70
CA GLU A 377 -9.94 -37.27 9.87
C GLU A 377 -10.19 -35.92 9.19
N ALA A 378 -9.33 -34.92 9.42
CA ALA A 378 -9.42 -33.61 8.79
C ALA A 378 -9.40 -33.70 7.26
N ILE A 379 -8.54 -34.54 6.67
CA ILE A 379 -8.53 -34.80 5.23
C ILE A 379 -9.88 -35.41 4.78
N SER A 380 -10.38 -36.42 5.50
CA SER A 380 -11.65 -37.09 5.20
C SER A 380 -12.84 -36.13 5.25
N LEU A 381 -12.89 -35.25 6.26
CA LEU A 381 -13.97 -34.30 6.46
C LEU A 381 -14.15 -33.33 5.29
N HIS A 382 -13.07 -32.95 4.59
CA HIS A 382 -13.19 -32.13 3.38
C HIS A 382 -13.99 -32.84 2.29
N PHE A 383 -13.65 -34.09 1.97
CA PHE A 383 -14.35 -34.87 0.95
C PHE A 383 -15.79 -35.18 1.37
N LYS A 384 -15.99 -35.54 2.64
CA LYS A 384 -17.31 -35.80 3.21
C LYS A 384 -18.21 -34.57 3.09
N THR A 385 -17.71 -33.39 3.43
CA THR A 385 -18.48 -32.13 3.35
C THR A 385 -18.91 -31.81 1.91
N ILE A 386 -18.04 -32.00 0.92
CA ILE A 386 -18.39 -31.80 -0.50
C ILE A 386 -19.48 -32.80 -0.93
N LYS A 387 -19.38 -34.07 -0.52
CA LYS A 387 -20.37 -35.10 -0.82
C LYS A 387 -21.72 -34.82 -0.16
N ASP A 388 -21.71 -34.43 1.12
CA ASP A 388 -22.90 -34.09 1.88
C ASP A 388 -23.59 -32.84 1.30
N TRP A 389 -22.83 -31.80 0.97
CA TRP A 389 -23.33 -30.62 0.26
C TRP A 389 -24.00 -31.03 -1.06
N GLY A 390 -23.35 -31.86 -1.87
CA GLY A 390 -23.89 -32.30 -3.16
C GLY A 390 -25.20 -33.07 -3.02
N ARG A 391 -25.31 -33.96 -2.02
CA ARG A 391 -26.53 -34.71 -1.70
C ARG A 391 -27.65 -33.77 -1.25
N LEU A 392 -27.36 -32.84 -0.34
CA LEU A 392 -28.35 -31.87 0.17
C LEU A 392 -28.83 -30.93 -0.95
N SER A 393 -27.92 -30.48 -1.81
CA SER A 393 -28.23 -29.63 -2.96
C SER A 393 -29.18 -30.32 -3.94
N LYS A 394 -28.90 -31.58 -4.31
CA LYS A 394 -29.79 -32.39 -5.18
C LYS A 394 -31.17 -32.59 -4.55
N ALA A 395 -31.21 -32.90 -3.25
CA ALA A 395 -32.48 -33.10 -2.52
C ALA A 395 -33.32 -31.82 -2.46
N TRP A 396 -32.68 -30.67 -2.20
CA TRP A 396 -33.33 -29.36 -2.20
C TRP A 396 -33.89 -29.02 -3.57
N LEU A 397 -33.07 -29.08 -4.63
CA LEU A 397 -33.49 -28.80 -6.01
C LEU A 397 -34.65 -29.70 -6.47
N SER A 398 -34.65 -30.97 -6.07
CA SER A 398 -35.75 -31.90 -6.36
C SER A 398 -37.08 -31.46 -5.74
N LYS A 399 -37.05 -30.90 -4.52
CA LYS A 399 -38.25 -30.35 -3.86
C LYS A 399 -38.72 -29.06 -4.51
N THR A 400 -37.80 -28.13 -4.81
CA THR A 400 -38.14 -26.86 -5.47
C THR A 400 -38.80 -27.07 -6.83
N ARG A 401 -38.30 -28.02 -7.62
CA ARG A 401 -38.87 -28.37 -8.95
C ARG A 401 -40.27 -29.02 -8.87
N LYS A 402 -40.68 -29.54 -7.71
CA LYS A 402 -42.02 -30.12 -7.49
C LYS A 402 -43.08 -29.09 -7.07
N GLY A 403 -42.72 -27.80 -6.94
CA GLY A 403 -43.68 -26.73 -6.65
C GLY A 403 -44.24 -26.75 -5.22
N LEU A 404 -43.50 -27.30 -4.26
CA LEU A 404 -43.82 -27.18 -2.84
C LEU A 404 -43.75 -25.69 -2.43
N GLU A 405 -44.69 -25.25 -1.58
CA GLU A 405 -44.76 -23.85 -1.14
C GLU A 405 -43.48 -23.40 -0.42
N GLU A 406 -43.10 -22.14 -0.62
CA GLU A 406 -41.84 -21.53 -0.15
C GLU A 406 -41.67 -21.60 1.38
N ASN A 407 -42.78 -21.64 2.13
CA ASN A 407 -42.79 -21.73 3.60
C ASN A 407 -42.36 -23.11 4.16
N ASP A 408 -42.41 -24.18 3.35
CA ASP A 408 -42.03 -25.55 3.74
C ASP A 408 -40.64 -25.95 3.21
N LEU A 409 -39.98 -25.09 2.42
CA LEU A 409 -38.65 -25.34 1.89
C LEU A 409 -37.57 -24.78 2.82
N ALA A 410 -36.71 -25.66 3.34
CA ALA A 410 -35.47 -25.25 3.99
C ALA A 410 -34.60 -24.40 3.03
N SER A 411 -33.80 -23.47 3.56
CA SER A 411 -32.86 -22.67 2.77
C SER A 411 -31.86 -23.55 1.98
N PRO A 412 -31.38 -23.10 0.80
CA PRO A 412 -30.40 -23.86 0.03
C PRO A 412 -29.11 -24.08 0.82
N SER A 413 -28.44 -25.21 0.57
CA SER A 413 -27.15 -25.51 1.23
C SER A 413 -26.04 -24.63 0.66
N ARG A 414 -25.50 -23.75 1.51
CA ARG A 414 -24.49 -22.76 1.15
C ARG A 414 -23.30 -22.89 2.09
N ILE A 415 -22.18 -23.37 1.58
CA ILE A 415 -21.04 -23.80 2.39
C ILE A 415 -19.74 -23.09 1.95
N LEU A 416 -18.97 -22.61 2.94
CA LEU A 416 -17.53 -22.36 2.82
C LEU A 416 -16.77 -23.57 3.35
N LEU A 417 -15.84 -24.11 2.55
CA LEU A 417 -14.92 -25.16 2.98
C LEU A 417 -13.46 -24.67 2.92
N SER A 418 -12.84 -24.57 4.10
CA SER A 418 -11.49 -24.05 4.31
C SER A 418 -10.64 -24.92 5.25
N GLY A 419 -9.37 -24.56 5.45
CA GLY A 419 -8.46 -25.19 6.42
C GLY A 419 -7.25 -25.88 5.79
N ALA A 420 -7.33 -26.27 4.53
CA ALA A 420 -6.17 -26.90 3.88
C ALA A 420 -6.13 -26.70 2.37
N GLN A 421 -4.93 -26.46 1.84
CA GLN A 421 -4.68 -26.40 0.41
C GLN A 421 -4.11 -27.69 -0.15
N GLY A 422 -4.53 -28.06 -1.35
CA GLY A 422 -4.01 -29.25 -2.01
C GLY A 422 -4.53 -30.58 -1.47
N VAL A 423 -5.56 -30.56 -0.60
CA VAL A 423 -6.26 -31.77 -0.12
C VAL A 423 -7.09 -32.48 -1.19
N GLY A 424 -7.29 -31.87 -2.36
CA GLY A 424 -8.10 -32.44 -3.44
C GLY A 424 -9.56 -31.98 -3.48
N LYS A 425 -9.89 -30.80 -2.94
CA LYS A 425 -11.26 -30.23 -2.99
C LYS A 425 -11.80 -30.14 -4.42
N THR A 426 -11.03 -29.51 -5.32
CA THR A 426 -11.39 -29.39 -6.74
C THR A 426 -11.56 -30.76 -7.40
N ALA A 427 -10.66 -31.70 -7.11
CA ALA A 427 -10.71 -33.07 -7.63
C ALA A 427 -11.98 -33.84 -7.21
N ALA A 428 -12.55 -33.55 -6.04
CA ALA A 428 -13.82 -34.13 -5.62
C ALA A 428 -15.01 -33.71 -6.50
N LEU A 429 -14.88 -32.59 -7.21
CA LEU A 429 -15.90 -32.08 -8.13
C LEU A 429 -15.68 -32.54 -9.56
N VAL A 430 -14.46 -32.39 -10.09
CA VAL A 430 -14.12 -32.67 -11.51
C VAL A 430 -13.54 -34.07 -11.75
N GLY A 431 -13.44 -34.90 -10.72
CA GLY A 431 -12.85 -36.23 -10.82
C GLY A 431 -11.33 -36.23 -10.80
N ARG A 432 -10.75 -37.43 -10.64
CA ARG A 432 -9.30 -37.65 -10.63
C ARG A 432 -8.96 -39.11 -10.91
N ARG A 433 -7.92 -39.35 -11.72
CA ARG A 433 -7.38 -40.70 -12.00
C ARG A 433 -8.44 -41.69 -12.50
N GLY A 434 -9.30 -41.24 -13.42
CA GLY A 434 -10.38 -42.03 -14.01
C GLY A 434 -11.61 -42.19 -13.11
N GLN A 435 -11.60 -41.63 -11.89
CA GLN A 435 -12.76 -41.67 -11.00
C GLN A 435 -13.61 -40.40 -11.17
N PRO A 436 -14.94 -40.51 -11.33
CA PRO A 436 -15.81 -39.36 -11.48
C PRO A 436 -15.90 -38.56 -10.17
N GLY A 437 -15.96 -37.23 -10.29
CA GLY A 437 -16.36 -36.31 -9.21
C GLY A 437 -17.84 -35.95 -9.26
N PHE A 438 -18.32 -35.19 -8.28
CA PHE A 438 -19.74 -34.82 -8.11
C PHE A 438 -20.39 -34.20 -9.36
N LEU A 439 -19.66 -33.39 -10.14
CA LEU A 439 -20.22 -32.70 -11.30
C LEU A 439 -20.64 -33.68 -12.41
N HIS A 440 -20.03 -34.87 -12.49
CA HIS A 440 -20.43 -35.88 -13.48
C HIS A 440 -21.78 -36.51 -13.15
N GLU A 441 -22.20 -36.47 -11.89
CA GLU A 441 -23.47 -37.03 -11.43
C GLU A 441 -24.59 -35.98 -11.45
N ALA A 442 -24.33 -34.75 -11.91
CA ALA A 442 -25.26 -33.63 -11.86
C ALA A 442 -26.23 -33.62 -13.07
N HIS A 443 -26.79 -34.78 -13.42
CA HIS A 443 -27.68 -34.93 -14.57
C HIS A 443 -28.91 -34.01 -14.45
N GLY A 444 -29.27 -33.36 -15.57
CA GLY A 444 -30.41 -32.44 -15.61
C GLY A 444 -30.24 -31.16 -14.79
N LEU A 445 -29.03 -30.85 -14.31
CA LEU A 445 -28.70 -29.63 -13.59
C LEU A 445 -27.75 -28.74 -14.43
N VAL A 446 -27.93 -27.43 -14.33
CA VAL A 446 -26.99 -26.43 -14.83
C VAL A 446 -26.03 -26.07 -13.70
N CYS A 447 -24.78 -26.49 -13.82
CA CYS A 447 -23.75 -26.28 -12.82
C CYS A 447 -22.79 -25.17 -13.28
N LEU A 448 -22.56 -24.15 -12.46
CA LEU A 448 -21.54 -23.15 -12.72
C LEU A 448 -20.36 -23.35 -11.78
N MET A 449 -19.17 -23.64 -12.32
CA MET A 449 -17.93 -23.69 -11.58
C MET A 449 -17.07 -22.46 -11.92
N LEU A 450 -16.81 -21.63 -10.92
CA LEU A 450 -16.06 -20.38 -11.01
C LEU A 450 -14.63 -20.59 -10.53
N LEU A 451 -13.64 -20.25 -11.36
CA LEU A 451 -12.21 -20.47 -11.11
C LEU A 451 -11.38 -19.18 -11.24
N PRO A 452 -10.16 -19.11 -10.69
CA PRO A 452 -9.39 -17.86 -10.61
C PRO A 452 -9.03 -17.15 -11.92
N ASP A 453 -8.98 -17.88 -13.03
CA ASP A 453 -8.73 -17.36 -14.38
C ASP A 453 -9.11 -18.39 -15.45
N HIS A 454 -8.98 -18.00 -16.72
CA HIS A 454 -9.25 -18.87 -17.87
C HIS A 454 -8.33 -20.09 -17.97
N ASN A 455 -7.07 -20.01 -17.53
CA ASN A 455 -6.17 -21.15 -17.60
C ASN A 455 -6.64 -22.23 -16.61
N LYS A 456 -7.06 -21.80 -15.42
CA LYS A 456 -7.64 -22.69 -14.41
C LYS A 456 -8.96 -23.29 -14.85
N ALA A 457 -9.83 -22.50 -15.46
CA ALA A 457 -11.07 -23.02 -16.02
C ALA A 457 -10.82 -24.09 -17.07
N GLN A 458 -9.83 -23.90 -17.95
CA GLN A 458 -9.45 -24.88 -18.96
C GLN A 458 -8.84 -26.15 -18.36
N GLU A 459 -8.02 -26.02 -17.31
CA GLU A 459 -7.46 -27.17 -16.59
C GLU A 459 -8.58 -28.01 -15.93
N ALA A 460 -9.49 -27.37 -15.21
CA ALA A 460 -10.62 -28.06 -14.57
C ALA A 460 -11.57 -28.71 -15.60
N TYR A 461 -11.79 -28.05 -16.74
CA TYR A 461 -12.52 -28.63 -17.87
C TYR A 461 -11.81 -29.86 -18.44
N GLY A 462 -10.49 -29.80 -18.63
CA GLY A 462 -9.70 -30.95 -19.09
C GLY A 462 -9.72 -32.11 -18.10
N ASP A 463 -9.63 -31.82 -16.80
CA ASP A 463 -9.77 -32.82 -15.74
C ASP A 463 -11.16 -33.47 -15.78
N TYR A 464 -12.23 -32.68 -15.89
CA TYR A 464 -13.59 -33.19 -16.03
C TYR A 464 -13.68 -34.16 -17.22
N LEU A 465 -13.30 -33.72 -18.43
CA LEU A 465 -13.35 -34.56 -19.63
C LEU A 465 -12.57 -35.87 -19.51
N THR A 466 -11.40 -35.84 -18.87
CA THR A 466 -10.55 -37.02 -18.70
C THR A 466 -11.17 -38.06 -17.77
N ASN A 467 -12.05 -37.64 -16.86
CA ASN A 467 -12.72 -38.50 -15.88
C ASN A 467 -14.22 -38.72 -16.20
N THR A 468 -14.68 -38.31 -17.38
CA THR A 468 -16.09 -38.33 -17.79
C THR A 468 -16.58 -39.75 -18.10
N PRO A 469 -17.58 -40.27 -17.34
CA PRO A 469 -18.34 -41.45 -17.77
C PRO A 469 -19.29 -41.11 -18.93
N GLN A 470 -19.73 -42.13 -19.68
CA GLN A 470 -20.53 -41.97 -20.91
C GLN A 470 -21.84 -41.15 -20.71
N GLU A 471 -22.43 -41.19 -19.51
CA GLU A 471 -23.71 -40.55 -19.19
C GLU A 471 -23.55 -39.14 -18.56
N ALA A 472 -22.33 -38.64 -18.36
CA ALA A 472 -22.13 -37.37 -17.66
C ALA A 472 -22.71 -36.17 -18.43
N PRO A 473 -23.12 -35.09 -17.74
CA PRO A 473 -23.54 -33.87 -18.39
C PRO A 473 -22.47 -33.33 -19.36
N PRO A 474 -22.87 -32.72 -20.48
CA PRO A 474 -21.95 -31.96 -21.33
C PRO A 474 -21.30 -30.83 -20.52
N ALA A 475 -20.09 -30.45 -20.91
CA ALA A 475 -19.35 -29.36 -20.29
C ALA A 475 -18.88 -28.35 -21.32
N ILE A 476 -18.68 -27.11 -20.88
CA ILE A 476 -18.12 -26.03 -21.71
C ILE A 476 -17.20 -25.13 -20.88
N THR A 477 -16.10 -24.66 -21.48
CA THR A 477 -15.31 -23.55 -20.94
C THR A 477 -15.87 -22.22 -21.46
N LEU A 478 -16.32 -21.36 -20.55
CA LEU A 478 -16.90 -20.06 -20.90
C LEU A 478 -15.81 -19.03 -21.19
N LEU A 479 -15.81 -18.49 -22.41
CA LEU A 479 -14.90 -17.44 -22.84
C LEU A 479 -15.57 -16.06 -22.90
N GLY A 480 -14.86 -15.04 -22.42
CA GLY A 480 -15.26 -13.65 -22.53
C GLY A 480 -15.13 -13.09 -23.95
N ARG A 481 -15.81 -11.97 -24.22
CA ARG A 481 -15.81 -11.31 -25.54
C ARG A 481 -14.44 -10.88 -26.04
N ASP A 482 -13.48 -10.65 -25.13
CA ASP A 482 -12.13 -10.18 -25.45
C ASP A 482 -11.13 -11.29 -25.77
N ARG A 483 -11.52 -12.55 -25.50
CA ARG A 483 -10.66 -13.73 -25.63
C ARG A 483 -10.47 -14.10 -27.08
N LEU A 484 -9.37 -14.79 -27.38
CA LEU A 484 -9.16 -15.35 -28.71
C LEU A 484 -10.19 -16.45 -28.98
N ASP A 485 -10.68 -16.51 -30.22
CA ASP A 485 -11.61 -17.54 -30.68
C ASP A 485 -10.84 -18.86 -30.92
N PRO A 486 -11.09 -19.92 -30.15
CA PRO A 486 -10.31 -21.16 -30.25
C PRO A 486 -10.62 -21.96 -31.53
N GLU A 487 -11.74 -21.70 -32.21
CA GLU A 487 -12.11 -22.38 -33.46
C GLU A 487 -11.46 -21.73 -34.68
N ILE A 488 -10.87 -20.54 -34.51
CA ILE A 488 -10.18 -19.80 -35.56
C ILE A 488 -8.68 -19.93 -35.30
N GLY A 489 -7.95 -20.56 -36.23
CA GLY A 489 -6.50 -20.82 -36.08
C GLY A 489 -5.61 -19.56 -36.04
N ASP A 490 -6.17 -18.37 -36.20
CA ASP A 490 -5.48 -17.09 -36.11
C ASP A 490 -5.38 -16.61 -34.64
N ARG A 491 -4.19 -16.19 -34.23
CA ARG A 491 -3.87 -15.71 -32.88
C ARG A 491 -4.32 -14.27 -32.60
N SER A 492 -5.01 -13.61 -33.55
CA SER A 492 -5.50 -12.24 -33.38
C SER A 492 -7.02 -12.13 -33.25
N THR A 493 -7.75 -13.12 -33.77
CA THR A 493 -9.21 -13.08 -33.85
C THR A 493 -9.85 -13.33 -32.48
N LYS A 494 -10.72 -12.42 -32.04
CA LYS A 494 -11.42 -12.49 -30.76
C LYS A 494 -12.80 -13.14 -30.88
N MET A 495 -13.30 -13.69 -29.78
CA MET A 495 -14.68 -14.20 -29.62
C MET A 495 -15.72 -13.17 -30.11
N CYS A 496 -15.50 -11.87 -29.83
CA CYS A 496 -16.32 -10.80 -30.36
C CYS A 496 -15.59 -10.03 -31.45
N LEU A 497 -16.06 -10.15 -32.70
CA LEU A 497 -15.52 -9.40 -33.84
C LEU A 497 -15.77 -7.88 -33.73
N ALA A 498 -16.75 -7.47 -32.92
CA ALA A 498 -17.06 -6.07 -32.61
C ALA A 498 -16.51 -5.62 -31.23
N PHE A 499 -15.41 -6.22 -30.75
CA PHE A 499 -14.93 -6.03 -29.39
C PHE A 499 -14.72 -4.57 -28.95
N PRO A 500 -14.16 -3.65 -29.76
CA PRO A 500 -14.01 -2.25 -29.35
C PRO A 500 -15.32 -1.58 -28.94
N ALA A 501 -16.39 -1.73 -29.72
CA ALA A 501 -17.71 -1.19 -29.39
C ALA A 501 -18.33 -1.93 -28.18
N ALA A 502 -18.22 -3.25 -28.14
CA ALA A 502 -18.70 -4.06 -27.03
C ALA A 502 -18.03 -3.68 -25.69
N LYS A 503 -16.72 -3.42 -25.70
CA LYS A 503 -15.95 -2.98 -24.53
C LYS A 503 -16.50 -1.65 -24.00
N GLN A 504 -16.72 -0.66 -24.87
CA GLN A 504 -17.23 0.64 -24.46
C GLN A 504 -18.64 0.54 -23.85
N LEU A 505 -19.54 -0.25 -24.47
CA LEU A 505 -20.86 -0.51 -23.91
C LEU A 505 -20.80 -1.16 -22.51
N ALA A 506 -19.93 -2.16 -22.34
CA ALA A 506 -19.75 -2.83 -21.05
C ALA A 506 -19.16 -1.90 -19.98
N GLN A 507 -18.22 -1.01 -20.35
CA GLN A 507 -17.67 0.03 -19.45
C GLN A 507 -18.74 1.02 -19.00
N HIS A 508 -19.67 1.38 -19.89
CA HIS A 508 -20.88 2.14 -19.56
C HIS A 508 -21.93 1.31 -18.82
N GLY A 509 -21.66 0.05 -18.46
CA GLY A 509 -22.58 -0.86 -17.78
C GLY A 509 -23.87 -1.15 -18.54
N ILE A 510 -23.84 -1.08 -19.87
CA ILE A 510 -24.97 -1.38 -20.74
C ILE A 510 -24.81 -2.79 -21.32
N SER A 511 -25.90 -3.55 -21.36
CA SER A 511 -25.88 -4.91 -21.91
C SER A 511 -25.48 -4.90 -23.39
N VAL A 512 -24.31 -5.46 -23.69
CA VAL A 512 -23.82 -5.65 -25.06
C VAL A 512 -24.78 -6.54 -25.87
N ARG A 513 -25.31 -7.60 -25.24
CA ARG A 513 -26.20 -8.55 -25.90
C ARG A 513 -27.51 -7.91 -26.36
N ALA A 514 -28.10 -7.06 -25.51
CA ALA A 514 -29.37 -6.41 -25.80
C ALA A 514 -29.24 -5.23 -26.78
N ASN A 515 -28.11 -4.51 -26.76
CA ASN A 515 -27.97 -3.24 -27.48
C ASN A 515 -27.06 -3.31 -28.72
N LEU A 516 -26.10 -4.24 -28.79
CA LEU A 516 -25.17 -4.36 -29.92
C LEU A 516 -25.42 -5.62 -30.75
N CYS A 517 -25.49 -6.79 -30.11
CA CYS A 517 -25.47 -8.07 -30.83
C CYS A 517 -26.62 -8.23 -31.83
N LYS A 518 -27.79 -7.64 -31.57
CA LYS A 518 -28.96 -7.69 -32.47
C LYS A 518 -28.79 -6.88 -33.77
N LEU A 519 -27.90 -5.89 -33.76
CA LEU A 519 -27.64 -4.96 -34.87
C LEU A 519 -26.25 -5.20 -35.49
N CYS A 520 -25.52 -6.20 -35.01
CA CYS A 520 -24.13 -6.42 -35.39
C CYS A 520 -24.06 -7.26 -36.67
N PRO A 521 -23.33 -6.84 -37.73
CA PRO A 521 -23.18 -7.64 -38.95
C PRO A 521 -22.41 -8.95 -38.76
N HIS A 522 -21.76 -9.10 -37.61
CA HIS A 522 -21.02 -10.29 -37.23
C HIS A 522 -21.79 -11.18 -36.24
N SER A 523 -23.08 -10.94 -36.01
CA SER A 523 -23.90 -11.71 -35.04
C SER A 523 -23.84 -13.21 -35.32
N ASP A 524 -23.88 -13.60 -36.59
CA ASP A 524 -24.04 -15.00 -37.00
C ASP A 524 -22.69 -15.70 -37.19
N SER A 525 -21.59 -14.95 -37.19
CA SER A 525 -20.24 -15.45 -37.45
C SER A 525 -19.28 -15.31 -36.27
N CYS A 526 -19.57 -14.48 -35.27
CA CYS A 526 -18.64 -14.28 -34.14
C CYS A 526 -18.69 -15.44 -33.11
N GLY A 527 -17.52 -15.83 -32.60
CA GLY A 527 -17.38 -16.96 -31.68
C GLY A 527 -18.21 -16.85 -30.40
N TYR A 528 -18.42 -15.63 -29.88
CA TYR A 528 -19.24 -15.44 -28.68
C TYR A 528 -20.70 -15.86 -28.90
N MET A 529 -21.28 -15.54 -30.07
CA MET A 529 -22.66 -15.93 -30.38
C MET A 529 -22.76 -17.41 -30.74
N ARG A 530 -21.73 -18.00 -31.36
CA ARG A 530 -21.65 -19.46 -31.54
C ARG A 530 -21.66 -20.20 -30.20
N GLN A 531 -20.84 -19.75 -29.24
CA GLN A 531 -20.82 -20.28 -27.86
C GLN A 531 -22.18 -20.10 -27.17
N GLU A 532 -22.84 -18.95 -27.32
CA GLU A 532 -24.18 -18.70 -26.77
C GLU A 532 -25.22 -19.68 -27.34
N ALA A 533 -25.20 -19.92 -28.66
CA ALA A 533 -26.10 -20.88 -29.31
C ALA A 533 -25.85 -22.32 -28.84
N GLN A 534 -24.59 -22.72 -28.65
CA GLN A 534 -24.23 -24.02 -28.09
C GLN A 534 -24.76 -24.20 -26.66
N ILE A 535 -24.60 -23.18 -25.81
CA ILE A 535 -25.17 -23.19 -24.44
C ILE A 535 -26.69 -23.33 -24.52
N ALA A 536 -27.38 -22.53 -25.36
CA ALA A 536 -28.82 -22.61 -25.52
C ALA A 536 -29.30 -24.00 -25.99
N GLN A 537 -28.56 -24.64 -26.90
CA GLN A 537 -28.84 -26.00 -27.36
C GLN A 537 -28.76 -27.01 -26.20
N HIS A 538 -27.70 -26.95 -25.37
CA HIS A 538 -27.57 -27.83 -24.22
C HIS A 538 -28.67 -27.60 -23.17
N LEU A 539 -29.03 -26.34 -22.90
CA LEU A 539 -30.13 -26.01 -22.01
C LEU A 539 -31.47 -26.58 -22.53
N LYS A 540 -31.73 -26.49 -23.84
CA LYS A 540 -32.94 -27.05 -24.47
C LYS A 540 -32.99 -28.57 -24.39
N ALA A 541 -31.85 -29.25 -24.47
CA ALA A 541 -31.76 -30.71 -24.40
C ALA A 541 -32.09 -31.27 -22.99
N LYS A 542 -32.04 -30.45 -21.93
CA LYS A 542 -32.36 -30.81 -20.53
C LYS A 542 -31.53 -31.97 -19.94
N GLN A 543 -30.43 -32.37 -20.59
CA GLN A 543 -29.51 -33.39 -20.08
C GLN A 543 -28.60 -32.89 -18.92
N GLY A 544 -28.61 -31.59 -18.65
CA GLY A 544 -27.69 -30.90 -17.73
C GLY A 544 -26.56 -30.21 -18.50
N LEU A 545 -25.83 -29.31 -17.84
CA LEU A 545 -24.69 -28.58 -18.41
C LEU A 545 -23.73 -28.13 -17.30
N VAL A 546 -22.44 -28.42 -17.45
CA VAL A 546 -21.39 -27.90 -16.56
C VAL A 546 -20.64 -26.77 -17.25
N ILE A 547 -20.68 -25.57 -16.67
CA ILE A 547 -20.02 -24.37 -17.18
C ILE A 547 -18.80 -24.08 -16.32
N PHE A 548 -17.60 -24.15 -16.92
CA PHE A 548 -16.34 -23.73 -16.30
C PHE A 548 -16.03 -22.29 -16.70
N ALA A 549 -15.99 -21.37 -15.74
CA ALA A 549 -15.83 -19.95 -16.01
C ALA A 549 -14.85 -19.28 -15.03
N PRO A 550 -14.18 -18.19 -15.43
CA PRO A 550 -13.47 -17.32 -14.49
C PRO A 550 -14.40 -16.69 -13.43
N HIS A 551 -13.84 -16.31 -12.27
CA HIS A 551 -14.54 -15.64 -11.16
C HIS A 551 -15.36 -14.42 -11.58
N GLU A 552 -14.94 -13.69 -12.61
CA GLU A 552 -15.65 -12.51 -13.11
C GLU A 552 -17.09 -12.84 -13.51
N PHE A 553 -17.36 -14.06 -14.00
CA PHE A 553 -18.71 -14.51 -14.35
C PHE A 553 -19.61 -14.80 -13.14
N GLY A 554 -19.06 -14.81 -11.93
CA GLY A 554 -19.88 -14.83 -10.70
C GLY A 554 -20.65 -13.53 -10.47
N TYR A 555 -20.22 -12.44 -11.11
CA TYR A 555 -20.79 -11.09 -10.97
C TYR A 555 -21.40 -10.57 -12.28
N LEU A 556 -21.39 -11.37 -13.35
CA LEU A 556 -21.87 -11.00 -14.68
C LEU A 556 -22.98 -11.95 -15.14
N PRO A 557 -23.93 -11.48 -15.96
CA PRO A 557 -24.93 -12.38 -16.55
C PRO A 557 -24.26 -13.43 -17.45
N LEU A 558 -24.77 -14.66 -17.39
CA LEU A 558 -24.32 -15.75 -18.27
C LEU A 558 -24.93 -15.64 -19.67
N PRO A 559 -24.26 -16.13 -20.73
CA PRO A 559 -24.86 -16.23 -22.06
C PRO A 559 -26.10 -17.11 -22.08
N ALA A 560 -26.96 -16.90 -23.09
CA ALA A 560 -28.21 -17.62 -23.29
C ALA A 560 -29.18 -17.52 -22.09
N GLU A 561 -28.99 -16.52 -21.23
CA GLU A 561 -29.73 -16.34 -19.98
C GLU A 561 -29.69 -17.59 -19.11
N ALA A 562 -28.58 -18.34 -19.18
CA ALA A 562 -28.37 -19.54 -18.39
C ALA A 562 -28.50 -19.20 -16.90
N LYS A 563 -29.35 -19.94 -16.19
CA LYS A 563 -29.52 -19.84 -14.75
C LYS A 563 -28.94 -21.09 -14.10
N PRO A 564 -27.85 -20.99 -13.34
CA PRO A 564 -27.27 -22.15 -12.70
C PRO A 564 -28.15 -22.64 -11.55
N ASP A 565 -28.44 -23.94 -11.54
CA ASP A 565 -29.11 -24.63 -10.43
C ASP A 565 -28.18 -24.72 -9.20
N LEU A 566 -26.86 -24.79 -9.42
CA LEU A 566 -25.84 -24.80 -8.37
C LEU A 566 -24.57 -24.05 -8.80
N VAL A 567 -23.87 -23.48 -7.82
CA VAL A 567 -22.66 -22.70 -8.06
C VAL A 567 -21.52 -23.19 -7.16
N VAL A 568 -20.37 -23.43 -7.77
CA VAL A 568 -19.10 -23.68 -7.06
C VAL A 568 -18.19 -22.49 -7.30
N PHE A 569 -17.67 -21.90 -6.23
CA PHE A 569 -16.68 -20.83 -6.27
C PHE A 569 -15.34 -21.37 -5.74
N ASP A 570 -14.39 -21.66 -6.61
CA ASP A 570 -13.09 -22.23 -6.23
C ASP A 570 -12.03 -21.14 -6.07
N GLU A 571 -11.35 -21.10 -4.92
CA GLU A 571 -10.39 -20.10 -4.47
C GLU A 571 -10.97 -18.68 -4.29
N ARG A 572 -10.26 -17.84 -3.53
CA ARG A 572 -10.61 -16.43 -3.32
C ARG A 572 -10.52 -15.60 -4.60
N PRO A 573 -11.45 -14.65 -4.84
CA PRO A 573 -11.31 -13.64 -5.87
C PRO A 573 -10.03 -12.81 -5.73
N ARG A 574 -9.32 -12.56 -6.84
CA ARG A 574 -8.06 -11.78 -6.85
C ARG A 574 -8.25 -10.33 -6.39
N ASP A 575 -9.38 -9.75 -6.75
CA ASP A 575 -9.80 -8.41 -6.34
C ASP A 575 -10.45 -8.38 -4.94
N PHE A 576 -10.52 -9.52 -4.25
CA PHE A 576 -11.24 -9.69 -2.99
C PHE A 576 -12.74 -9.40 -3.13
N ALA A 577 -13.33 -9.59 -4.31
CA ALA A 577 -14.71 -9.21 -4.59
C ALA A 577 -14.99 -7.72 -4.32
N VAL A 578 -13.98 -6.86 -4.35
CA VAL A 578 -14.13 -5.41 -4.15
C VAL A 578 -14.07 -4.71 -5.50
N GLU A 579 -14.96 -3.75 -5.70
CA GLU A 579 -14.82 -2.75 -6.76
C GLU A 579 -14.58 -1.36 -6.18
N ASP A 580 -13.76 -0.58 -6.91
CA ASP A 580 -13.40 0.79 -6.60
C ASP A 580 -13.71 1.72 -7.78
N THR A 581 -14.25 2.91 -7.47
CA THR A 581 -14.41 4.01 -8.42
C THR A 581 -13.76 5.28 -7.89
N HIS A 582 -13.24 6.10 -8.79
CA HIS A 582 -12.65 7.40 -8.46
C HIS A 582 -13.40 8.51 -9.18
N VAL A 583 -13.95 9.46 -8.42
CA VAL A 583 -14.59 10.67 -8.93
C VAL A 583 -13.68 11.85 -8.61
N SER A 584 -13.12 12.49 -9.63
CA SER A 584 -12.24 13.65 -9.43
C SER A 584 -13.02 14.88 -8.95
N LEU A 585 -12.30 15.85 -8.39
CA LEU A 585 -12.93 17.14 -8.02
C LEU A 585 -13.46 17.90 -9.25
N SER A 586 -12.83 17.74 -10.42
CA SER A 586 -13.32 18.30 -11.69
C SER A 586 -14.66 17.68 -12.08
N GLU A 587 -14.81 16.36 -11.99
CA GLU A 587 -16.08 15.65 -12.23
C GLU A 587 -17.22 16.08 -11.28
N LEU A 588 -16.89 16.51 -10.06
CA LEU A 588 -17.88 17.08 -9.13
C LEU A 588 -18.29 18.51 -9.50
N VAL A 589 -17.52 19.22 -10.31
CA VAL A 589 -17.84 20.59 -10.77
C VAL A 589 -18.51 20.58 -12.14
N ASP A 590 -18.05 19.72 -13.04
CA ASP A 590 -18.50 19.67 -14.42
C ASP A 590 -19.92 19.14 -14.52
N TYR A 591 -20.74 19.73 -15.39
CA TYR A 591 -22.06 19.21 -15.72
C TYR A 591 -21.93 17.91 -16.52
N LEU A 592 -22.81 16.94 -16.27
CA LEU A 592 -22.86 15.70 -17.08
C LEU A 592 -23.19 16.00 -18.54
N ILE A 593 -24.05 17.01 -18.77
CA ILE A 593 -24.25 17.64 -20.08
C ILE A 593 -24.06 19.16 -19.89
N PRO A 594 -23.12 19.79 -20.59
CA PRO A 594 -22.99 21.25 -20.56
C PRO A 594 -24.31 21.88 -21.02
N PRO A 595 -24.84 22.90 -20.33
CA PRO A 595 -25.96 23.66 -20.85
C PRO A 595 -25.53 24.33 -22.16
N SER A 596 -25.95 23.78 -23.30
CA SER A 596 -25.64 24.34 -24.61
C SER A 596 -26.53 25.54 -24.89
N ASN A 597 -25.95 26.59 -25.51
CA ASN A 597 -26.71 27.65 -26.17
C ASN A 597 -27.78 27.00 -27.08
N ARG A 598 -29.05 27.35 -26.85
CA ARG A 598 -30.21 26.86 -27.60
C ARG A 598 -29.91 26.79 -29.11
N PRO A 599 -30.09 25.65 -29.80
CA PRO A 599 -30.01 25.62 -31.25
C PRO A 599 -31.16 26.44 -31.85
N GLN A 600 -30.83 27.46 -32.62
CA GLN A 600 -31.80 28.18 -33.47
C GLN A 600 -31.87 27.49 -34.84
N SER A 601 -32.54 26.34 -34.93
CA SER A 601 -33.09 25.86 -36.21
C SER A 601 -34.06 24.69 -36.01
N GLY A 602 -35.11 24.70 -36.83
CA GLY A 602 -36.41 24.05 -36.58
C GLY A 602 -36.54 22.55 -36.86
N ASP A 603 -35.47 21.75 -36.88
CA ASP A 603 -35.56 20.29 -37.13
C ASP A 603 -35.52 19.41 -35.85
N ASP A 604 -35.36 19.99 -34.66
CA ASP A 604 -34.92 19.25 -33.46
C ASP A 604 -35.88 19.30 -32.25
N LEU A 605 -37.21 19.24 -32.46
CA LEU A 605 -38.18 19.22 -31.34
C LEU A 605 -37.96 18.05 -30.35
N ARG A 606 -37.56 16.86 -30.83
CA ARG A 606 -37.19 15.72 -29.96
C ARG A 606 -35.87 15.94 -29.24
N ASP A 607 -34.89 16.59 -29.87
CA ASP A 607 -33.59 16.85 -29.28
C ASP A 607 -33.64 17.96 -28.22
N VAL A 608 -34.57 18.92 -28.34
CA VAL A 608 -34.92 19.92 -27.31
C VAL A 608 -35.62 19.29 -26.10
N GLN A 609 -36.66 18.47 -26.30
CA GLN A 609 -37.35 17.77 -25.20
C GLN A 609 -36.41 16.82 -24.41
N VAL A 610 -35.48 16.19 -25.12
CA VAL A 610 -34.45 15.35 -24.51
C VAL A 610 -33.42 16.19 -23.73
N GLY A 611 -33.06 17.37 -24.24
CA GLY A 611 -32.24 18.35 -23.51
C GLY A 611 -32.89 18.81 -22.21
N ASP A 612 -34.19 19.12 -22.23
CA ASP A 612 -34.96 19.50 -21.04
C ASP A 612 -35.09 18.33 -20.04
N SER A 613 -35.29 17.10 -20.52
CA SER A 613 -35.31 15.89 -19.66
C SER A 613 -33.96 15.63 -18.99
N PHE A 614 -32.85 15.90 -19.68
CA PHE A 614 -31.51 15.76 -19.11
C PHE A 614 -31.16 16.87 -18.13
N LEU A 615 -31.66 18.09 -18.34
CA LEU A 615 -31.53 19.18 -17.37
C LEU A 615 -32.32 18.87 -16.09
N ALA A 616 -33.54 18.34 -16.23
CA ALA A 616 -34.34 17.89 -15.08
C ALA A 616 -33.67 16.75 -14.28
N GLN A 617 -32.97 15.84 -14.95
CA GLN A 617 -32.18 14.77 -14.29
C GLN A 617 -30.97 15.31 -13.50
N ASP A 618 -30.49 16.52 -13.79
CA ASP A 618 -29.36 17.13 -13.10
C ASP A 618 -29.79 17.80 -11.78
N ASP A 619 -31.08 18.10 -11.60
CA ASP A 619 -31.63 18.78 -10.42
C ASP A 619 -31.40 18.01 -9.11
N ALA A 620 -31.47 16.68 -9.14
CA ALA A 620 -31.17 15.84 -7.98
C ALA A 620 -29.65 15.59 -7.80
N ILE A 621 -28.88 15.61 -8.90
CA ILE A 621 -27.45 15.25 -8.92
C ILE A 621 -26.57 16.41 -8.43
N GLN A 622 -26.85 17.64 -8.87
CA GLN A 622 -26.01 18.80 -8.58
C GLN A 622 -25.93 19.17 -7.10
N PRO A 623 -27.02 19.16 -6.31
CA PRO A 623 -26.95 19.45 -4.88
C PRO A 623 -26.01 18.48 -4.15
N ILE A 624 -26.03 17.19 -4.51
CA ILE A 624 -25.15 16.18 -3.92
C ILE A 624 -23.70 16.45 -4.30
N LYS A 625 -23.41 16.76 -5.56
CA LYS A 625 -22.04 17.10 -6.01
C LYS A 625 -21.49 18.33 -5.30
N GLN A 626 -22.30 19.38 -5.16
CA GLN A 626 -21.94 20.60 -4.43
C GLN A 626 -21.69 20.32 -2.95
N ALA A 627 -22.55 19.52 -2.30
CA ALA A 627 -22.36 19.10 -0.92
C ALA A 627 -21.06 18.31 -0.75
N LEU A 628 -20.78 17.36 -1.66
CA LEU A 628 -19.54 16.58 -1.65
C LEU A 628 -18.31 17.47 -1.84
N LEU A 629 -18.36 18.46 -2.74
CA LEU A 629 -17.27 19.42 -2.94
C LEU A 629 -17.05 20.29 -1.68
N LYS A 630 -18.12 20.74 -1.04
CA LYS A 630 -18.07 21.50 0.21
C LYS A 630 -17.46 20.66 1.33
N VAL A 631 -17.95 19.44 1.53
CA VAL A 631 -17.43 18.49 2.55
C VAL A 631 -16.01 18.03 2.17
N ALA A 632 -15.66 18.03 0.89
CA ALA A 632 -14.31 17.77 0.41
C ALA A 632 -13.30 18.79 0.97
N GLY A 633 -13.70 20.04 1.19
CA GLY A 633 -12.87 21.09 1.79
C GLY A 633 -12.71 21.02 3.31
N LEU A 634 -13.58 20.32 4.05
CA LEU A 634 -13.61 20.40 5.53
C LEU A 634 -12.58 19.51 6.25
N ASN A 635 -12.29 18.33 5.70
CA ASN A 635 -11.42 17.32 6.35
C ASN A 635 -10.42 16.73 5.34
N PRO A 636 -9.10 16.65 5.61
CA PRO A 636 -8.12 16.28 4.58
C PRO A 636 -8.24 14.84 4.04
N HIS A 637 -8.85 13.91 4.79
CA HIS A 637 -8.85 12.48 4.43
C HIS A 637 -10.21 11.77 4.51
N ARG A 638 -11.24 12.36 5.13
CA ARG A 638 -12.54 11.71 5.40
C ARG A 638 -13.71 12.58 4.94
N VAL A 639 -14.86 11.94 4.75
CA VAL A 639 -16.14 12.57 4.41
C VAL A 639 -17.06 12.45 5.63
N SER A 640 -17.53 13.57 6.18
CA SER A 640 -18.38 13.59 7.39
C SER A 640 -19.85 13.40 7.01
N LEU A 641 -20.52 12.43 7.65
CA LEU A 641 -21.95 12.19 7.45
C LEU A 641 -22.78 13.36 7.97
N ALA A 642 -22.45 13.89 9.15
CA ALA A 642 -23.13 15.06 9.71
C ALA A 642 -23.02 16.29 8.80
N ALA A 643 -21.85 16.51 8.18
CA ALA A 643 -21.66 17.63 7.26
C ALA A 643 -22.41 17.45 5.93
N LEU A 644 -22.56 16.22 5.43
CA LEU A 644 -23.39 15.92 4.25
C LEU A 644 -24.87 16.16 4.54
N LYS A 645 -25.37 15.68 5.69
CA LYS A 645 -26.75 15.92 6.14
C LYS A 645 -27.03 17.41 6.31
N ALA A 646 -26.12 18.14 6.95
CA ALA A 646 -26.23 19.60 7.10
C ALA A 646 -26.15 20.37 5.77
N ALA A 647 -25.57 19.75 4.72
CA ALA A 647 -25.55 20.28 3.37
C ALA A 647 -26.79 19.89 2.53
N GLY A 648 -27.78 19.22 3.14
CA GLY A 648 -29.04 18.85 2.49
C GLY A 648 -29.04 17.50 1.78
N VAL A 649 -28.01 16.67 1.96
CA VAL A 649 -28.00 15.32 1.39
C VAL A 649 -28.80 14.37 2.27
N THR A 650 -29.85 13.77 1.72
CA THR A 650 -30.69 12.75 2.38
C THR A 650 -30.70 11.43 1.61
N SER A 651 -31.19 10.37 2.25
CA SER A 651 -31.36 9.05 1.61
C SER A 651 -32.30 9.12 0.40
N GLU A 652 -33.39 9.89 0.50
CA GLU A 652 -34.37 10.06 -0.57
C GLU A 652 -33.79 10.81 -1.77
N LEU A 653 -33.01 11.88 -1.53
CA LEU A 653 -32.35 12.63 -2.59
C LEU A 653 -31.32 11.76 -3.33
N LEU A 654 -30.58 10.93 -2.60
CA LEU A 654 -29.65 9.97 -3.19
C LEU A 654 -30.38 8.93 -4.04
N ASP A 655 -31.52 8.41 -3.58
CA ASP A 655 -32.32 7.42 -4.34
C ASP A 655 -32.80 8.00 -5.69
N VAL A 656 -33.30 9.23 -5.68
CA VAL A 656 -33.71 9.94 -6.93
C VAL A 656 -32.51 10.14 -7.85
N ALA A 657 -31.40 10.67 -7.34
CA ALA A 657 -30.20 10.93 -8.15
C ALA A 657 -29.57 9.65 -8.72
N ILE A 658 -29.61 8.54 -7.99
CA ILE A 658 -29.13 7.24 -8.48
C ILE A 658 -29.99 6.77 -9.67
N GLU A 659 -31.31 6.92 -9.60
CA GLU A 659 -32.20 6.54 -10.69
C GLU A 659 -32.03 7.45 -11.92
N ASP A 660 -31.90 8.76 -11.70
CA ASP A 660 -31.61 9.72 -12.76
C ASP A 660 -30.28 9.39 -13.49
N LEU A 661 -29.23 9.02 -12.76
CA LEU A 661 -27.95 8.61 -13.34
C LEU A 661 -28.08 7.31 -14.18
N LYS A 662 -28.92 6.36 -13.77
CA LYS A 662 -29.19 5.13 -14.53
C LYS A 662 -29.97 5.43 -15.81
N GLY A 663 -31.00 6.26 -15.71
CA GLY A 663 -31.80 6.74 -16.85
C GLY A 663 -30.92 7.49 -17.85
N PHE A 664 -30.10 8.43 -17.37
CA PHE A 664 -29.15 9.20 -18.15
C PHE A 664 -28.22 8.32 -18.98
N ARG A 665 -27.56 7.34 -18.35
CA ARG A 665 -26.65 6.40 -19.01
C ARG A 665 -27.37 5.61 -20.10
N SER A 666 -28.50 5.02 -19.75
CA SER A 666 -29.23 4.12 -20.64
C SER A 666 -29.73 4.85 -21.88
N SER A 667 -30.31 6.04 -21.71
CA SER A 667 -30.86 6.85 -22.79
C SER A 667 -29.78 7.38 -23.73
N ASN A 668 -28.68 7.94 -23.19
CA ASN A 668 -27.58 8.47 -24.01
C ASN A 668 -26.91 7.37 -24.84
N VAL A 669 -26.60 6.23 -24.23
CA VAL A 669 -25.95 5.12 -24.92
C VAL A 669 -26.86 4.53 -25.99
N LYS A 670 -28.13 4.25 -25.66
CA LYS A 670 -29.11 3.72 -26.63
C LYS A 670 -29.28 4.65 -27.83
N ARG A 671 -29.34 5.96 -27.60
CA ARG A 671 -29.47 6.96 -28.68
C ARG A 671 -28.26 6.95 -29.62
N VAL A 672 -27.04 6.87 -29.09
CA VAL A 672 -25.81 6.82 -29.91
C VAL A 672 -25.71 5.52 -30.69
N VAL A 673 -26.07 4.39 -30.07
CA VAL A 673 -26.17 3.09 -30.73
C VAL A 673 -27.18 3.16 -31.88
N TRP A 674 -28.41 3.62 -31.63
CA TRP A 674 -29.45 3.74 -32.65
C TRP A 674 -29.07 4.72 -33.77
N LYS A 675 -28.54 5.92 -33.46
CA LYS A 675 -28.08 6.89 -34.47
C LYS A 675 -26.96 6.34 -35.37
N THR A 676 -26.19 5.36 -34.89
CA THR A 676 -25.04 4.81 -35.62
C THR A 676 -25.37 3.52 -36.36
N LEU A 677 -26.11 2.59 -35.74
CA LEU A 677 -26.40 1.25 -36.29
C LEU A 677 -27.87 1.05 -36.71
N GLY A 678 -28.80 1.89 -36.24
CA GLY A 678 -30.24 1.69 -36.39
C GLY A 678 -30.92 2.47 -37.54
N ARG A 679 -30.18 2.86 -38.58
CA ARG A 679 -30.77 3.56 -39.75
C ARG A 679 -31.41 2.52 -40.69
N GLU A 680 -32.73 2.61 -40.87
CA GLU A 680 -33.60 1.59 -41.48
C GLU A 680 -33.30 1.27 -42.97
N GLU A 681 -32.42 2.00 -43.64
CA GLU A 681 -32.22 1.89 -45.10
C GLU A 681 -30.86 1.29 -45.52
N ARG A 682 -29.99 0.87 -44.58
CA ARG A 682 -28.72 0.21 -44.94
C ARG A 682 -28.24 -0.81 -43.92
N ASP A 683 -27.61 -1.88 -44.40
CA ASP A 683 -26.91 -2.84 -43.55
C ASP A 683 -25.75 -2.17 -42.79
N THR A 684 -25.63 -2.53 -41.51
CA THR A 684 -24.51 -2.08 -40.67
C THR A 684 -23.22 -2.71 -41.15
N CYS A 685 -22.13 -1.94 -41.29
CA CYS A 685 -20.83 -2.48 -41.72
C CYS A 685 -19.73 -2.31 -40.66
N ALA A 686 -18.52 -2.83 -40.94
CA ALA A 686 -17.41 -2.80 -39.98
C ALA A 686 -16.96 -1.38 -39.59
N SER A 687 -17.04 -0.41 -40.51
CA SER A 687 -16.72 0.99 -40.20
C SER A 687 -17.73 1.64 -39.27
N ASP A 688 -19.00 1.21 -39.30
CA ASP A 688 -20.03 1.68 -38.37
C ASP A 688 -19.74 1.24 -36.94
N LEU A 689 -19.24 0.00 -36.76
CA LEU A 689 -18.83 -0.52 -35.45
C LEU A 689 -17.62 0.24 -34.89
N ALA A 690 -16.65 0.58 -35.75
CA ALA A 690 -15.50 1.41 -35.36
C ALA A 690 -15.96 2.83 -34.98
N SER A 691 -16.86 3.44 -35.77
CA SER A 691 -17.47 4.74 -35.47
C SER A 691 -18.23 4.73 -34.15
N LEU A 692 -19.00 3.67 -33.89
CA LEU A 692 -19.72 3.50 -32.64
C LEU A 692 -18.76 3.45 -31.45
N ALA A 693 -17.67 2.68 -31.55
CA ALA A 693 -16.68 2.60 -30.49
C ALA A 693 -16.10 3.99 -30.14
N SER A 694 -15.69 4.77 -31.15
CA SER A 694 -15.16 6.12 -30.94
C SER A 694 -16.21 7.09 -30.36
N LYS A 695 -17.46 7.02 -30.80
CA LYS A 695 -18.54 7.85 -30.26
C LYS A 695 -18.86 7.51 -28.81
N LEU A 696 -18.89 6.22 -28.45
CA LEU A 696 -19.15 5.78 -27.07
C LEU A 696 -18.01 6.16 -26.12
N GLU A 697 -16.77 6.18 -26.60
CA GLU A 697 -15.58 6.51 -25.80
C GLU A 697 -15.63 7.94 -25.24
N VAL A 698 -16.19 8.89 -25.99
CA VAL A 698 -16.29 10.31 -25.59
C VAL A 698 -17.56 10.64 -24.79
N LEU A 699 -18.43 9.66 -24.50
CA LEU A 699 -19.68 9.92 -23.78
C LEU A 699 -19.46 10.16 -22.27
N PRO A 700 -20.23 11.08 -21.67
CA PRO A 700 -20.21 11.32 -20.22
C PRO A 700 -20.79 10.16 -19.39
N ALA A 701 -21.31 9.11 -20.04
CA ALA A 701 -21.90 7.94 -19.39
C ALA A 701 -20.93 7.20 -18.44
N ASN A 702 -19.62 7.29 -18.67
CA ASN A 702 -18.62 6.76 -17.74
C ASN A 702 -18.57 7.60 -16.45
N SER A 703 -18.61 8.93 -16.54
CA SER A 703 -18.67 9.81 -15.36
C SER A 703 -19.97 9.60 -14.59
N ALA A 704 -21.10 9.45 -15.29
CA ALA A 704 -22.38 9.11 -14.67
C ALA A 704 -22.33 7.76 -13.93
N ARG A 705 -21.68 6.73 -14.49
CA ARG A 705 -21.49 5.44 -13.80
C ARG A 705 -20.66 5.59 -12.52
N ARG A 706 -19.58 6.38 -12.56
CA ARG A 706 -18.72 6.60 -11.39
C ARG A 706 -19.44 7.36 -10.28
N LEU A 707 -20.21 8.39 -10.64
CA LEU A 707 -21.08 9.12 -9.71
C LEU A 707 -22.16 8.20 -9.12
N GLN A 708 -22.76 7.32 -9.94
CA GLN A 708 -23.78 6.39 -9.48
C GLN A 708 -23.22 5.47 -8.38
N ILE A 709 -22.06 4.86 -8.61
CA ILE A 709 -21.41 3.99 -7.60
C ILE A 709 -21.07 4.79 -6.34
N LEU A 710 -20.55 6.03 -6.49
CA LEU A 710 -20.29 6.92 -5.35
C LEU A 710 -21.56 7.17 -4.52
N PHE A 711 -22.68 7.46 -5.19
CA PHE A 711 -23.95 7.78 -4.52
C PHE A 711 -24.57 6.53 -3.89
N GLU A 712 -24.48 5.36 -4.54
CA GLU A 712 -24.90 4.08 -3.98
C GLU A 712 -24.13 3.75 -2.68
N CYS A 713 -22.82 4.00 -2.66
CA CYS A 713 -22.00 3.85 -1.44
C CYS A 713 -22.44 4.84 -0.33
N LEU A 714 -22.71 6.10 -0.67
CA LEU A 714 -23.21 7.09 0.31
C LEU A 714 -24.59 6.70 0.83
N ARG A 715 -25.47 6.20 -0.03
CA ARG A 715 -26.84 5.82 0.29
C ARG A 715 -26.89 4.68 1.30
N ALA A 716 -25.99 3.71 1.19
CA ALA A 716 -25.91 2.57 2.11
C ALA A 716 -25.51 2.99 3.55
N GLU A 717 -24.78 4.10 3.71
CA GLU A 717 -24.26 4.55 5.00
C GLU A 717 -24.90 5.84 5.50
N MET A 718 -25.83 6.45 4.75
CA MET A 718 -26.40 7.76 5.10
C MET A 718 -27.08 7.73 6.48
N ASP A 719 -27.70 6.61 6.83
CA ASP A 719 -28.40 6.41 8.10
C ASP A 719 -27.55 5.76 9.18
N ALA A 720 -26.25 5.56 8.92
CA ALA A 720 -25.35 4.95 9.89
C ALA A 720 -25.02 5.88 11.06
N SER A 721 -24.67 5.28 12.21
CA SER A 721 -24.42 5.99 13.47
C SER A 721 -23.00 6.57 13.61
N HIS A 722 -22.08 6.23 12.70
CA HIS A 722 -20.69 6.68 12.76
C HIS A 722 -20.50 8.09 12.17
N GLU A 723 -19.45 8.80 12.59
CA GLU A 723 -19.22 10.21 12.23
C GLU A 723 -18.84 10.42 10.75
N PHE A 724 -18.11 9.46 10.18
CA PHE A 724 -17.53 9.54 8.84
C PHE A 724 -17.99 8.37 7.98
N VAL A 725 -18.19 8.61 6.68
CA VAL A 725 -18.46 7.55 5.70
C VAL A 725 -17.24 6.61 5.62
N THR A 726 -17.49 5.31 5.65
CA THR A 726 -16.44 4.28 5.60
C THR A 726 -16.07 3.95 4.15
N SER A 727 -17.06 3.75 3.28
CA SER A 727 -16.88 3.39 1.87
C SER A 727 -16.39 4.53 0.97
N VAL A 728 -16.53 5.79 1.39
CA VAL A 728 -16.14 6.97 0.61
C VAL A 728 -15.06 7.78 1.33
N PHE A 729 -13.91 7.95 0.68
CA PHE A 729 -12.76 8.64 1.26
C PHE A 729 -11.96 9.42 0.22
N LYS A 730 -11.13 10.37 0.69
CA LYS A 730 -10.39 11.27 -0.19
C LYS A 730 -9.09 10.66 -0.66
N CYS A 731 -8.74 10.90 -1.91
CA CYS A 731 -7.47 10.53 -2.49
C CYS A 731 -6.78 11.74 -3.12
N GLY A 732 -5.53 12.00 -2.74
CA GLY A 732 -4.77 13.13 -3.29
C GLY A 732 -4.12 12.86 -4.65
N LYS A 733 -3.80 11.60 -4.96
CA LYS A 733 -3.26 11.16 -6.25
C LYS A 733 -3.78 9.76 -6.54
N TYR A 734 -4.58 9.57 -7.58
CA TYR A 734 -5.12 8.26 -7.95
C TYR A 734 -4.32 7.63 -9.12
N PRO A 735 -3.51 6.59 -8.88
CA PRO A 735 -2.57 6.04 -9.87
C PRO A 735 -3.21 5.47 -11.13
N LYS A 736 -4.50 5.07 -11.06
CA LYS A 736 -5.25 4.53 -12.20
C LYS A 736 -5.94 5.64 -13.04
N SER A 737 -5.92 6.90 -12.60
CA SER A 737 -6.43 8.02 -13.42
C SER A 737 -5.34 8.53 -14.36
N SER A 738 -5.71 8.84 -15.60
CA SER A 738 -4.78 9.34 -16.64
C SER A 738 -4.13 10.68 -16.29
N GLN A 739 -4.72 11.45 -15.38
CA GLN A 739 -4.27 12.80 -14.99
C GLN A 739 -3.84 12.92 -13.52
N ASN A 740 -3.88 11.83 -12.75
CA ASN A 740 -3.47 11.79 -11.33
C ASN A 740 -4.22 12.84 -10.47
N GLU A 741 -5.47 13.12 -10.80
CA GLU A 741 -6.29 14.17 -10.19
C GLU A 741 -6.71 13.80 -8.76
N PRO A 742 -6.82 14.78 -7.84
CA PRO A 742 -7.42 14.57 -6.53
C PRO A 742 -8.93 14.33 -6.67
N GLY A 743 -9.49 13.58 -5.73
CA GLY A 743 -10.91 13.22 -5.78
C GLY A 743 -11.37 12.36 -4.60
N LEU A 744 -12.54 11.78 -4.79
CA LEU A 744 -13.16 10.81 -3.89
C LEU A 744 -13.03 9.41 -4.48
N ILE A 745 -12.66 8.45 -3.64
CA ILE A 745 -12.76 7.03 -3.95
C ILE A 745 -13.98 6.47 -3.23
N ALA A 746 -14.83 5.76 -3.96
CA ALA A 746 -15.88 4.92 -3.42
C ALA A 746 -15.51 3.45 -3.62
N VAL A 747 -15.68 2.65 -2.58
CA VAL A 747 -15.41 1.21 -2.58
C VAL A 747 -16.62 0.44 -2.08
N ARG A 748 -16.89 -0.74 -2.67
CA ARG A 748 -17.90 -1.67 -2.16
C ARG A 748 -17.56 -3.11 -2.51
N VAL A 749 -18.18 -4.03 -1.78
CA VAL A 749 -18.17 -5.45 -2.11
C VAL A 749 -19.16 -5.68 -3.26
N LYS A 750 -18.75 -6.47 -4.25
CA LYS A 750 -19.53 -6.79 -5.43
C LYS A 750 -20.67 -7.74 -5.07
N GLU A 751 -21.83 -7.50 -5.64
CA GLU A 751 -22.98 -8.41 -5.51
C GLU A 751 -22.85 -9.59 -6.47
N LEU A 752 -23.04 -10.80 -5.94
CA LEU A 752 -23.10 -12.01 -6.75
C LEU A 752 -24.32 -11.97 -7.69
N ALA A 753 -24.07 -12.16 -8.98
CA ALA A 753 -25.13 -12.35 -9.97
C ALA A 753 -25.70 -13.77 -9.91
N HIS A 754 -24.91 -14.73 -9.44
CA HIS A 754 -25.28 -16.14 -9.35
C HIS A 754 -24.91 -16.70 -7.99
N GLY A 755 -25.77 -17.58 -7.47
CA GLY A 755 -25.49 -18.31 -6.25
C GLY A 755 -26.17 -17.75 -5.03
N SER A 756 -26.57 -16.48 -4.94
CA SER A 756 -27.13 -15.88 -3.71
C SER A 756 -28.35 -16.62 -3.14
N SER A 757 -29.20 -17.19 -3.99
CA SER A 757 -30.42 -17.93 -3.61
C SER A 757 -30.42 -19.39 -4.08
N THR A 758 -29.26 -19.93 -4.44
CA THR A 758 -29.12 -21.33 -4.89
C THR A 758 -28.04 -22.05 -4.10
N PRO A 759 -27.97 -23.40 -4.17
CA PRO A 759 -26.89 -24.14 -3.57
C PRO A 759 -25.52 -23.64 -4.01
N PHE A 760 -24.67 -23.35 -3.04
CA PHE A 760 -23.39 -22.66 -3.25
C PHE A 760 -22.27 -23.32 -2.45
N LEU A 761 -21.13 -23.53 -3.09
CA LEU A 761 -19.95 -24.11 -2.45
C LEU A 761 -18.73 -23.24 -2.73
N HIS A 762 -18.21 -22.57 -1.71
CA HIS A 762 -16.97 -21.82 -1.77
C HIS A 762 -15.81 -22.67 -1.25
N LEU A 763 -14.84 -22.98 -2.12
CA LEU A 763 -13.68 -23.81 -1.84
C LEU A 763 -12.42 -22.96 -1.74
N ASP A 764 -11.96 -22.61 -0.54
CA ASP A 764 -10.68 -21.89 -0.38
C ASP A 764 -9.98 -22.38 0.89
N GLY A 765 -8.80 -22.98 0.71
CA GLY A 765 -8.04 -23.54 1.82
C GLY A 765 -7.57 -22.51 2.85
N THR A 766 -7.49 -21.24 2.45
CA THR A 766 -6.93 -20.14 3.24
C THR A 766 -7.93 -19.01 3.52
N ALA A 767 -9.21 -19.21 3.22
CA ALA A 767 -10.24 -18.18 3.40
C ALA A 767 -10.33 -17.67 4.84
N ASP A 768 -10.65 -16.38 4.96
CA ASP A 768 -11.13 -15.79 6.20
C ASP A 768 -12.66 -15.86 6.20
N MET A 769 -13.23 -16.46 7.25
CA MET A 769 -14.68 -16.72 7.32
C MET A 769 -15.50 -15.43 7.28
N ASP A 770 -15.05 -14.36 7.95
CA ASP A 770 -15.80 -13.11 8.03
C ASP A 770 -15.75 -12.37 6.68
N LEU A 771 -14.60 -12.39 5.99
CA LEU A 771 -14.53 -11.89 4.61
C LEU A 771 -15.44 -12.71 3.68
N ALA A 772 -15.43 -14.04 3.79
CA ALA A 772 -16.26 -14.88 2.92
C ALA A 772 -17.77 -14.65 3.14
N LYS A 773 -18.22 -14.49 4.38
CA LYS A 773 -19.62 -14.18 4.70
C LYS A 773 -20.05 -12.82 4.14
N ILE A 774 -19.21 -11.80 4.25
CA ILE A 774 -19.53 -10.49 3.67
C ILE A 774 -19.53 -10.55 2.13
N ALA A 775 -18.60 -11.29 1.52
CA ALA A 775 -18.48 -11.37 0.06
C ALA A 775 -19.58 -12.22 -0.60
N PHE A 776 -20.02 -13.29 0.06
CA PHE A 776 -20.89 -14.29 -0.55
C PHE A 776 -22.24 -14.45 0.14
N GLY A 777 -22.46 -13.87 1.32
CA GLY A 777 -23.71 -13.94 2.08
C GLY A 777 -23.50 -14.39 3.52
N ASN A 778 -24.22 -13.77 4.46
CA ASN A 778 -24.12 -14.08 5.90
C ASN A 778 -24.68 -15.48 6.26
N ASP A 779 -25.45 -16.08 5.36
CA ASP A 779 -26.03 -17.42 5.47
C ASP A 779 -25.04 -18.56 5.14
N LEU A 780 -23.78 -18.23 4.84
CA LEU A 780 -22.73 -19.20 4.51
C LEU A 780 -22.32 -20.03 5.75
N GLU A 781 -22.62 -21.32 5.72
CA GLU A 781 -22.16 -22.29 6.71
C GLU A 781 -20.66 -22.52 6.53
N CYS A 782 -19.86 -22.29 7.58
CA CYS A 782 -18.41 -22.28 7.48
C CYS A 782 -17.81 -23.54 8.09
N HIS A 783 -17.28 -24.42 7.25
CA HIS A 783 -16.52 -25.59 7.66
C HIS A 783 -15.02 -25.31 7.53
N HIS A 784 -14.30 -25.38 8.64
CA HIS A 784 -12.86 -25.14 8.71
C HIS A 784 -12.16 -26.37 9.31
N TYR A 785 -11.42 -27.10 8.48
CA TYR A 785 -10.70 -28.30 8.90
C TYR A 785 -9.18 -28.11 8.64
N PRO A 786 -8.43 -27.54 9.58
CA PRO A 786 -7.00 -27.36 9.41
C PRO A 786 -6.28 -28.72 9.35
N VAL A 787 -5.40 -28.89 8.35
CA VAL A 787 -4.63 -30.13 8.17
C VAL A 787 -3.17 -29.89 8.52
N GLU A 788 -2.66 -30.63 9.50
CA GLU A 788 -1.25 -30.57 9.90
C GLU A 788 -0.35 -31.03 8.72
N ARG A 789 0.61 -30.19 8.37
CA ARG A 789 1.54 -30.41 7.25
C ARG A 789 2.60 -31.43 7.64
N HIS A 790 2.87 -32.38 6.75
CA HIS A 790 3.90 -33.39 6.94
C HIS A 790 5.27 -32.85 6.52
N ALA A 791 5.80 -31.92 7.32
CA ALA A 791 7.04 -31.20 7.04
C ALA A 791 7.92 -31.04 8.27
N HIS A 792 9.21 -30.79 8.06
CA HIS A 792 10.12 -30.19 9.04
C HIS A 792 10.25 -28.70 8.73
N VAL A 793 9.81 -27.85 9.65
CA VAL A 793 9.66 -26.42 9.44
C VAL A 793 10.66 -25.66 10.30
N THR A 794 11.54 -24.92 9.63
CA THR A 794 12.49 -24.02 10.28
C THR A 794 12.11 -22.56 10.00
N GLN A 795 11.76 -21.82 11.06
CA GLN A 795 11.46 -20.39 10.99
C GLN A 795 12.72 -19.57 11.27
N ILE A 796 13.09 -18.69 10.35
CA ILE A 796 14.28 -17.85 10.47
C ILE A 796 13.89 -16.48 11.04
N VAL A 797 14.53 -16.08 12.13
CA VAL A 797 14.28 -14.80 12.83
C VAL A 797 15.51 -13.88 12.83
N GLY A 798 15.32 -12.61 13.19
CA GLY A 798 16.43 -11.63 13.29
C GLY A 798 16.79 -10.94 11.97
N CYS A 799 16.04 -11.19 10.88
CA CYS A 799 16.12 -10.44 9.64
C CYS A 799 14.71 -10.31 9.04
N ASN A 800 14.40 -9.14 8.45
CA ASN A 800 13.08 -8.89 7.88
C ASN A 800 12.95 -9.17 6.38
N PHE A 801 14.07 -9.41 5.69
CA PHE A 801 14.16 -9.69 4.25
C PHE A 801 13.30 -8.74 3.38
N ALA A 802 13.20 -7.48 3.80
CA ALA A 802 12.37 -6.51 3.11
C ALA A 802 12.88 -6.27 1.67
N LYS A 803 11.97 -6.17 0.70
CA LYS A 803 12.26 -5.93 -0.72
C LYS A 803 13.30 -4.82 -0.94
N ARG A 804 13.15 -3.68 -0.25
CA ARG A 804 14.09 -2.53 -0.30
C ARG A 804 15.53 -2.83 0.16
N ARG A 805 15.78 -3.96 0.82
CA ARG A 805 17.11 -4.39 1.28
C ARG A 805 17.76 -5.41 0.34
N LEU A 806 16.98 -6.06 -0.52
CA LEU A 806 17.44 -7.10 -1.43
C LEU A 806 17.53 -6.62 -2.88
N ILE A 807 17.03 -5.43 -3.18
CA ILE A 807 16.98 -4.86 -4.54
C ILE A 807 17.69 -3.51 -4.56
N GLU A 808 18.56 -3.33 -5.56
CA GLU A 808 19.23 -2.06 -5.86
C GLU A 808 18.32 -1.20 -6.77
N ASP A 809 17.29 -0.58 -6.18
CA ASP A 809 16.38 0.34 -6.89
C ASP A 809 16.89 1.79 -6.83
N SER A 810 17.11 2.42 -7.99
CA SER A 810 17.88 3.66 -8.17
C SER A 810 17.39 4.85 -7.33
N GLY A 811 16.07 4.99 -7.17
CA GLY A 811 15.47 6.12 -6.44
C GLY A 811 15.69 6.07 -4.92
N ASN A 812 15.69 4.88 -4.31
CA ASN A 812 15.95 4.71 -2.88
C ASN A 812 17.42 4.44 -2.57
N TRP A 813 18.13 3.74 -3.46
CA TRP A 813 19.51 3.34 -3.27
C TRP A 813 20.47 4.54 -3.19
N SER A 814 20.20 5.60 -3.97
CA SER A 814 20.92 6.88 -3.91
C SER A 814 20.81 7.60 -2.57
N ARG A 815 19.73 7.34 -1.80
CA ARG A 815 19.48 7.94 -0.48
C ARG A 815 20.09 7.17 0.69
N LEU A 816 20.60 5.96 0.44
CA LEU A 816 21.26 5.12 1.44
C LEU A 816 22.72 5.54 1.65
N SER A 817 23.23 5.41 2.88
CA SER A 817 24.67 5.54 3.12
C SER A 817 25.45 4.37 2.52
N ASP A 818 26.73 4.54 2.23
CA ASP A 818 27.55 3.46 1.65
C ASP A 818 27.65 2.25 2.56
N LYS A 819 27.62 2.46 3.89
CA LYS A 819 27.49 1.36 4.87
C LYS A 819 26.19 0.58 4.68
N GLN A 820 25.06 1.25 4.51
CA GLN A 820 23.76 0.60 4.29
C GLN A 820 23.72 -0.15 2.95
N LYS A 821 24.31 0.43 1.90
CA LYS A 821 24.47 -0.25 0.59
C LYS A 821 25.30 -1.51 0.72
N ALA A 822 26.44 -1.45 1.42
CA ALA A 822 27.30 -2.61 1.66
C ALA A 822 26.59 -3.70 2.48
N GLU A 823 25.85 -3.33 3.53
CA GLU A 823 25.04 -4.25 4.32
C GLU A 823 23.94 -4.95 3.48
N ASN A 824 23.27 -4.21 2.60
CA ASN A 824 22.26 -4.75 1.70
C ASN A 824 22.86 -5.69 0.64
N ARG A 825 24.00 -5.34 0.05
CA ARG A 825 24.75 -6.22 -0.87
C ARG A 825 25.17 -7.50 -0.18
N ASN A 826 25.72 -7.39 1.02
CA ASN A 826 26.10 -8.55 1.83
C ASN A 826 24.89 -9.43 2.16
N LEU A 827 23.75 -8.83 2.52
CA LEU A 827 22.51 -9.58 2.74
C LEU A 827 22.09 -10.35 1.49
N LYS A 828 22.10 -9.72 0.32
CA LYS A 828 21.77 -10.38 -0.96
C LYS A 828 22.73 -11.52 -1.26
N LYS A 829 24.04 -11.31 -1.09
CA LYS A 829 25.05 -12.37 -1.24
C LYS A 829 24.77 -13.55 -0.32
N TYR A 830 24.55 -13.32 0.97
CA TYR A 830 24.24 -14.39 1.92
C TYR A 830 22.94 -15.14 1.59
N VAL A 831 21.96 -14.48 0.99
CA VAL A 831 20.76 -15.16 0.50
C VAL A 831 21.11 -16.09 -0.67
N VAL A 832 21.92 -15.65 -1.63
CA VAL A 832 22.41 -16.51 -2.72
C VAL A 832 23.21 -17.69 -2.17
N ASP A 833 24.14 -17.47 -1.23
CA ASP A 833 24.91 -18.55 -0.57
C ASP A 833 24.00 -19.56 0.15
N VAL A 834 22.84 -19.13 0.67
CA VAL A 834 21.82 -20.05 1.22
C VAL A 834 21.16 -20.84 0.10
N LEU A 835 20.77 -20.20 -1.00
CA LEU A 835 20.09 -20.86 -2.11
C LEU A 835 20.99 -21.91 -2.79
N ASP A 836 22.29 -21.65 -2.87
CA ASP A 836 23.29 -22.55 -3.44
C ASP A 836 23.51 -23.79 -2.56
N ARG A 837 23.38 -23.66 -1.23
CA ARG A 837 23.42 -24.80 -0.30
C ARG A 837 22.20 -25.72 -0.41
N TYR A 838 21.11 -25.26 -1.02
CA TYR A 838 19.89 -26.03 -1.22
C TYR A 838 19.47 -26.05 -2.69
N PRO A 839 20.25 -26.69 -3.59
CA PRO A 839 20.04 -26.66 -5.05
C PRO A 839 18.72 -27.28 -5.52
N GLY A 840 18.10 -28.18 -4.74
CA GLY A 840 16.79 -28.76 -5.03
C GLY A 840 15.57 -27.96 -4.53
N ALA A 841 15.78 -26.95 -3.67
CA ALA A 841 14.66 -26.25 -3.02
C ALA A 841 13.83 -25.42 -4.00
N ALA A 842 12.51 -25.49 -3.91
CA ALA A 842 11.62 -24.48 -4.49
C ALA A 842 11.85 -23.13 -3.79
N VAL A 843 11.86 -22.02 -4.53
CA VAL A 843 12.12 -20.69 -3.96
C VAL A 843 10.96 -19.75 -4.27
N PHE A 844 10.40 -19.14 -3.24
CA PHE A 844 9.28 -18.20 -3.38
C PHE A 844 9.60 -16.85 -2.74
N SER A 845 9.35 -15.76 -3.48
CA SER A 845 9.51 -14.40 -2.97
C SER A 845 8.69 -13.39 -3.78
N ASN A 846 8.93 -12.09 -3.56
CA ASN A 846 8.37 -11.04 -4.41
C ASN A 846 8.96 -11.14 -5.82
N LYS A 847 8.17 -10.83 -6.86
CA LYS A 847 8.59 -10.90 -8.28
C LYS A 847 9.93 -10.22 -8.54
N SER A 848 10.09 -9.01 -8.03
CA SER A 848 11.31 -8.21 -8.20
C SER A 848 12.52 -8.78 -7.46
N ILE A 849 12.32 -9.50 -6.34
CA ILE A 849 13.42 -10.19 -5.63
C ILE A 849 13.84 -11.38 -6.47
N VAL A 850 12.88 -12.23 -6.88
CA VAL A 850 13.09 -13.40 -7.75
C VAL A 850 13.87 -13.01 -9.01
N GLN A 851 13.45 -11.96 -9.70
CA GLN A 851 14.13 -11.46 -10.91
C GLN A 851 15.55 -10.92 -10.66
N SER A 852 15.84 -10.51 -9.43
CA SER A 852 17.16 -9.97 -9.07
C SER A 852 18.14 -11.04 -8.59
N LEU A 853 17.67 -12.25 -8.29
CA LEU A 853 18.49 -13.35 -7.81
C LEU A 853 19.05 -14.12 -9.00
N THR A 854 20.36 -14.35 -8.98
CA THR A 854 21.03 -15.22 -9.96
C THR A 854 21.02 -16.63 -9.38
N VAL A 855 20.19 -17.52 -9.95
CA VAL A 855 20.13 -18.94 -9.59
C VAL A 855 20.30 -19.80 -10.84
N THR A 856 20.93 -20.96 -10.68
CA THR A 856 21.29 -21.86 -11.79
C THR A 856 20.08 -22.49 -12.46
N ASP A 857 19.02 -22.79 -11.70
CA ASP A 857 17.72 -23.27 -12.19
C ASP A 857 16.67 -22.20 -11.92
N ALA A 858 16.10 -21.60 -12.97
CA ALA A 858 15.03 -20.62 -12.84
C ALA A 858 13.64 -21.27 -12.70
N ALA A 859 13.44 -22.52 -13.17
CA ALA A 859 12.16 -23.23 -13.07
C ALA A 859 11.77 -23.52 -11.62
N ARG A 860 12.79 -23.61 -10.77
CA ARG A 860 12.79 -23.62 -9.32
C ARG A 860 12.13 -22.43 -8.62
N MET A 861 12.04 -21.28 -9.28
CA MET A 861 11.55 -20.06 -8.64
C MET A 861 10.10 -19.75 -9.01
N GLY A 862 9.32 -19.35 -8.01
CA GLY A 862 8.00 -18.75 -8.17
C GLY A 862 7.92 -17.41 -7.42
N HIS A 863 6.91 -16.59 -7.75
CA HIS A 863 6.70 -15.34 -7.05
C HIS A 863 5.28 -15.18 -6.54
N PHE A 864 5.15 -14.46 -5.42
CA PHE A 864 3.85 -14.07 -4.86
C PHE A 864 2.96 -13.41 -5.91
N GLY A 865 1.67 -13.68 -5.85
CA GLY A 865 0.67 -13.23 -6.82
C GLY A 865 0.59 -14.08 -8.10
N ALA A 866 1.53 -15.01 -8.34
CA ALA A 866 1.52 -15.91 -9.49
C ALA A 866 1.91 -17.35 -9.10
N LEU A 867 1.37 -17.84 -7.98
CA LEU A 867 1.58 -19.21 -7.49
C LEU A 867 0.42 -20.15 -7.82
N ARG A 868 -0.79 -19.59 -7.93
CA ARG A 868 -2.01 -20.34 -8.22
C ARG A 868 -1.88 -20.98 -9.60
N GLY A 869 -2.17 -22.28 -9.64
CA GLY A 869 -2.20 -23.04 -10.89
C GLY A 869 -0.91 -23.55 -11.47
N GLN A 870 0.15 -23.57 -10.69
CA GLN A 870 1.39 -24.20 -11.09
C GLN A 870 1.67 -25.43 -10.22
N ASN A 871 1.78 -26.59 -10.87
CA ASN A 871 2.09 -27.86 -10.22
C ASN A 871 3.59 -28.24 -10.34
N ARG A 872 4.40 -27.45 -11.05
CA ARG A 872 5.82 -27.75 -11.36
C ARG A 872 6.78 -27.89 -10.17
N TRP A 873 6.32 -27.66 -8.94
CA TRP A 873 7.14 -27.81 -7.72
C TRP A 873 6.72 -29.01 -6.86
N GLU A 874 5.74 -29.80 -7.30
CA GLU A 874 5.16 -30.86 -6.45
C GLU A 874 6.15 -31.95 -6.04
N ASP A 875 7.12 -32.25 -6.90
CA ASP A 875 8.14 -33.28 -6.68
C ASP A 875 9.35 -32.81 -5.87
N ARG A 876 9.35 -31.56 -5.40
CA ARG A 876 10.50 -31.02 -4.65
C ARG A 876 10.41 -31.37 -3.17
N ASP A 877 11.55 -31.70 -2.57
CA ASP A 877 11.64 -32.09 -1.16
C ASP A 877 11.84 -30.93 -0.19
N SER A 878 12.11 -29.74 -0.71
CA SER A 878 12.31 -28.56 0.13
C SER A 878 11.79 -27.27 -0.49
N VAL A 879 11.44 -26.31 0.35
CA VAL A 879 11.01 -24.96 -0.04
C VAL A 879 11.66 -23.89 0.83
N ILE A 880 12.08 -22.80 0.20
CA ILE A 880 12.61 -21.59 0.83
C ILE A 880 11.70 -20.42 0.47
N VAL A 881 11.04 -19.84 1.47
CA VAL A 881 10.24 -18.62 1.29
C VAL A 881 11.04 -17.43 1.79
N ILE A 882 11.29 -16.45 0.92
CA ILE A 882 12.09 -15.26 1.23
C ILE A 882 11.20 -14.03 1.33
N GLY A 883 11.15 -13.42 2.51
CA GLY A 883 10.37 -12.24 2.78
C GLY A 883 8.86 -12.49 2.65
N ARG A 884 8.14 -11.45 2.25
CA ARG A 884 6.68 -11.44 2.16
C ARG A 884 6.19 -10.33 1.25
N GLU A 885 4.98 -10.48 0.72
CA GLU A 885 4.28 -9.35 0.10
C GLU A 885 3.94 -8.33 1.19
N GLN A 886 4.24 -7.05 0.98
CA GLN A 886 4.01 -6.02 1.99
C GLN A 886 3.40 -4.78 1.32
N PRO A 887 2.06 -4.77 1.14
CA PRO A 887 1.37 -3.59 0.61
C PRO A 887 1.48 -2.40 1.56
N SER A 888 1.26 -1.19 1.04
CA SER A 888 1.15 0.00 1.90
C SER A 888 -0.16 -0.05 2.71
N PRO A 889 -0.26 0.67 3.85
CA PRO A 889 -1.53 0.77 4.58
C PRO A 889 -2.68 1.20 3.66
N ARG A 890 -2.46 2.21 2.82
CA ARG A 890 -3.48 2.73 1.89
C ARG A 890 -4.01 1.68 0.91
N ASP A 891 -3.14 0.81 0.38
CA ASP A 891 -3.54 -0.25 -0.56
C ASP A 891 -4.41 -1.32 0.14
N VAL A 892 -4.21 -1.53 1.44
CA VAL A 892 -5.01 -2.42 2.28
C VAL A 892 -6.34 -1.77 2.65
N GLU A 893 -6.29 -0.50 3.06
CA GLU A 893 -7.47 0.26 3.52
C GLU A 893 -8.58 0.31 2.47
N ALA A 894 -8.25 0.48 1.18
CA ALA A 894 -9.26 0.53 0.12
C ALA A 894 -10.13 -0.75 0.08
N ARG A 895 -9.51 -1.93 0.18
CA ARG A 895 -10.26 -3.20 0.23
C ARG A 895 -10.96 -3.37 1.56
N ALA A 896 -10.28 -3.09 2.66
CA ALA A 896 -10.82 -3.28 4.00
C ALA A 896 -12.04 -2.40 4.30
N ARG A 897 -12.07 -1.17 3.77
CA ARG A 897 -13.20 -0.25 3.88
C ARG A 897 -14.46 -0.76 3.20
N ALA A 898 -14.34 -1.45 2.07
CA ALA A 898 -15.49 -2.07 1.41
C ALA A 898 -16.14 -3.14 2.32
N TYR A 899 -15.32 -3.98 2.96
CA TYR A 899 -15.79 -4.98 3.91
C TYR A 899 -16.35 -4.36 5.20
N ALA A 900 -15.68 -3.35 5.75
CA ALA A 900 -16.16 -2.64 6.93
C ALA A 900 -17.53 -1.99 6.67
N ALA A 901 -17.67 -1.28 5.55
CA ALA A 901 -18.94 -0.65 5.17
C ALA A 901 -20.05 -1.69 4.97
N ALA A 902 -19.77 -2.78 4.25
CA ALA A 902 -20.75 -3.85 4.05
C ALA A 902 -21.15 -4.57 5.36
N ALA A 903 -20.26 -4.60 6.34
CA ALA A 903 -20.54 -5.12 7.68
C ALA A 903 -21.24 -4.10 8.61
N GLY A 904 -21.45 -2.85 8.18
CA GLY A 904 -21.96 -1.76 9.02
C GLY A 904 -20.98 -1.28 10.10
N ASP A 905 -19.68 -1.58 9.94
CA ASP A 905 -18.62 -1.20 10.87
C ASP A 905 -17.96 0.13 10.47
N ALA A 906 -17.58 0.92 11.47
CA ALA A 906 -16.66 2.04 11.26
C ALA A 906 -15.23 1.55 10.97
N PHE A 907 -14.47 2.34 10.21
CA PHE A 907 -13.09 2.00 9.84
C PHE A 907 -12.03 2.94 10.40
N VAL A 908 -10.93 2.39 10.95
CA VAL A 908 -9.82 3.14 11.52
C VAL A 908 -8.57 3.12 10.62
N SER A 909 -8.35 4.19 9.87
CA SER A 909 -7.10 4.37 9.11
C SER A 909 -5.88 4.55 10.01
N GLY A 910 -4.72 4.08 9.57
CA GLY A 910 -3.46 4.32 10.26
C GLY A 910 -2.29 3.46 9.77
N ASP A 911 -1.08 3.87 10.13
CA ASP A 911 0.12 3.07 9.85
C ASP A 911 0.09 1.73 10.59
N PHE A 912 0.77 0.72 10.01
CA PHE A 912 0.92 -0.58 10.67
C PHE A 912 1.62 -0.43 12.02
N LYS A 913 1.08 -1.10 13.04
CA LYS A 913 1.60 -1.13 14.41
C LYS A 913 2.34 -2.44 14.65
N GLN A 914 3.39 -2.39 15.48
CA GLN A 914 4.03 -3.60 15.96
C GLN A 914 3.16 -4.25 17.02
N VAL A 915 2.92 -5.54 16.86
CA VAL A 915 2.17 -6.37 17.80
C VAL A 915 2.90 -7.70 17.99
N SER A 916 2.84 -8.19 19.23
CA SER A 916 3.37 -9.49 19.63
C SER A 916 2.43 -10.61 19.15
N ARG A 917 2.95 -11.59 18.38
CA ARG A 917 2.20 -12.80 17.96
C ARG A 917 3.01 -14.06 18.24
N GLY A 918 2.33 -15.10 18.75
CA GLY A 918 2.92 -16.38 19.09
C GLY A 918 3.03 -17.31 17.88
N ILE A 919 4.25 -17.76 17.56
CA ILE A 919 4.51 -18.88 16.66
C ILE A 919 4.15 -20.18 17.38
N ARG A 920 3.38 -21.04 16.72
CA ARG A 920 3.09 -22.41 17.17
C ARG A 920 4.35 -23.27 17.01
N LEU A 921 4.95 -23.71 18.12
CA LEU A 921 6.00 -24.74 18.09
C LEU A 921 5.39 -26.13 18.32
N ARG A 922 6.14 -27.20 18.03
CA ARG A 922 5.79 -28.56 18.48
C ARG A 922 5.54 -28.57 19.99
N ASP A 923 6.48 -27.98 20.72
CA ASP A 923 6.47 -27.89 22.17
C ASP A 923 6.52 -26.42 22.60
N GLY A 924 5.33 -25.81 22.74
CA GLY A 924 5.16 -24.46 23.27
C GLY A 924 5.01 -23.36 22.22
N VAL A 925 5.39 -22.13 22.60
CA VAL A 925 5.12 -20.91 21.83
C VAL A 925 6.35 -20.03 21.81
N LYS A 926 6.63 -19.41 20.66
CA LYS A 926 7.58 -18.31 20.58
C LYS A 926 6.92 -17.02 20.13
N SER A 927 6.96 -16.00 20.98
CA SER A 927 6.50 -14.67 20.55
C SER A 927 7.49 -13.98 19.60
N ILE A 928 6.95 -13.34 18.56
CA ILE A 928 7.66 -12.44 17.66
C ILE A 928 6.88 -11.14 17.44
N GLU A 929 7.59 -10.07 17.14
CA GLU A 929 7.00 -8.79 16.74
C GLU A 929 6.64 -8.81 15.24
N VAL A 930 5.37 -8.54 14.93
CA VAL A 930 4.88 -8.43 13.56
C VAL A 930 4.18 -7.09 13.34
N PHE A 931 4.12 -6.64 12.08
CA PHE A 931 3.33 -5.46 11.73
C PHE A 931 1.89 -5.85 11.40
N ALA A 932 0.94 -5.31 12.16
CA ALA A 932 -0.51 -5.48 11.97
C ALA A 932 -1.17 -4.13 11.65
N HIS A 933 -2.30 -4.16 10.97
CA HIS A 933 -3.10 -2.96 10.74
C HIS A 933 -3.90 -2.62 12.02
N PRO A 934 -4.10 -1.34 12.38
CA PRO A 934 -4.85 -0.97 13.58
C PRO A 934 -6.35 -1.32 13.52
N ASP A 935 -6.93 -1.31 12.33
CA ASP A 935 -8.32 -1.76 12.08
C ASP A 935 -8.42 -3.27 11.85
N LYS A 936 -9.49 -3.90 12.40
CA LYS A 936 -9.74 -5.35 12.32
C LYS A 936 -9.90 -5.86 10.88
N TRP A 937 -10.61 -5.13 10.01
CA TRP A 937 -10.78 -5.48 8.61
C TRP A 937 -9.49 -5.26 7.84
N GLY A 938 -8.77 -4.19 8.16
CA GLY A 938 -7.44 -3.94 7.61
C GLY A 938 -6.46 -5.07 7.93
N ASP A 939 -6.46 -5.61 9.16
CA ASP A 939 -5.55 -6.69 9.52
C ASP A 939 -5.93 -8.02 8.86
N ARG A 940 -7.24 -8.31 8.73
CA ARG A 940 -7.73 -9.49 7.96
C ARG A 940 -7.28 -9.45 6.51
N ILE A 941 -7.51 -8.32 5.82
CA ILE A 941 -7.07 -8.15 4.44
C ILE A 941 -5.54 -8.25 4.33
N LEU A 942 -4.79 -7.62 5.23
CA LEU A 942 -3.34 -7.71 5.26
C LEU A 942 -2.87 -9.16 5.39
N ARG A 943 -3.45 -9.93 6.32
CA ARG A 943 -3.13 -11.35 6.52
C ARG A 943 -3.47 -12.20 5.28
N GLN A 944 -4.58 -11.92 4.61
CA GLN A 944 -4.96 -12.58 3.36
C GLN A 944 -4.02 -12.27 2.19
N ILE A 945 -3.41 -11.08 2.15
CA ILE A 945 -2.40 -10.71 1.14
C ILE A 945 -1.05 -11.36 1.44
N ARG A 946 -0.67 -11.42 2.72
CA ARG A 946 0.72 -11.64 3.13
C ARG A 946 0.95 -13.02 3.73
N GLU A 947 0.31 -13.33 4.84
CA GLU A 947 0.44 -14.61 5.55
C GLU A 947 -0.14 -15.75 4.70
N LYS A 948 -1.35 -15.59 4.16
CA LYS A 948 -2.02 -16.63 3.36
C LYS A 948 -1.35 -16.89 2.01
N GLU A 949 -0.70 -15.90 1.42
CA GLU A 949 0.10 -16.11 0.21
C GLU A 949 1.40 -16.89 0.50
N ILE A 950 1.97 -16.79 1.70
CA ILE A 950 3.10 -17.64 2.13
C ILE A 950 2.64 -19.08 2.34
N GLU A 951 1.49 -19.28 3.00
CA GLU A 951 0.86 -20.61 3.14
C GLU A 951 0.62 -21.24 1.75
N GLN A 952 0.13 -20.45 0.78
CA GLN A 952 0.00 -20.87 -0.63
C GLN A 952 1.31 -21.32 -1.26
N ALA A 953 2.40 -20.61 -0.96
CA ALA A 953 3.72 -20.88 -1.52
C ALA A 953 4.30 -22.19 -1.00
N ILE A 954 4.27 -22.42 0.31
CA ILE A 954 4.81 -23.67 0.89
C ILE A 954 4.00 -24.89 0.47
N ASP A 955 2.69 -24.75 0.27
CA ASP A 955 1.83 -25.87 -0.12
C ASP A 955 2.00 -26.26 -1.61
N ARG A 956 2.78 -25.49 -2.40
CA ARG A 956 3.15 -25.87 -3.77
C ARG A 956 3.99 -27.14 -3.85
N ILE A 957 4.73 -27.49 -2.78
CA ILE A 957 5.49 -28.75 -2.70
C ILE A 957 4.66 -29.91 -2.09
N ARG A 958 3.34 -29.77 -1.99
CA ARG A 958 2.37 -30.82 -1.61
C ARG A 958 2.60 -31.45 -0.22
N LEU A 959 2.67 -30.61 0.81
CA LEU A 959 2.96 -31.01 2.20
C LEU A 959 1.87 -31.85 2.91
N ILE A 960 0.76 -32.18 2.24
CA ILE A 960 -0.34 -32.96 2.82
C ILE A 960 -0.35 -34.42 2.35
N HIS A 961 0.10 -34.72 1.14
CA HIS A 961 0.02 -36.09 0.61
C HIS A 961 1.39 -36.73 0.38
N ASN A 962 2.47 -36.08 0.84
CA ASN A 962 3.83 -36.59 0.76
C ASN A 962 4.09 -37.73 1.76
N GLN A 963 4.69 -38.81 1.25
CA GLN A 963 5.07 -39.99 2.04
C GLN A 963 6.20 -39.66 3.03
N ASN A 964 7.22 -38.93 2.58
CA ASN A 964 8.38 -38.53 3.38
C ASN A 964 8.24 -37.07 3.82
N LYS A 965 8.72 -36.73 5.04
CA LYS A 965 8.74 -35.34 5.52
C LYS A 965 9.59 -34.47 4.59
N LYS A 966 9.02 -33.34 4.17
CA LYS A 966 9.70 -32.33 3.35
C LYS A 966 10.17 -31.15 4.22
N SER A 967 11.16 -30.40 3.75
CA SER A 967 11.75 -29.29 4.53
C SER A 967 11.20 -27.93 4.12
N VAL A 968 10.81 -27.10 5.09
CA VAL A 968 10.30 -25.74 4.88
C VAL A 968 11.18 -24.74 5.62
N PHE A 969 11.75 -23.80 4.88
CA PHE A 969 12.54 -22.69 5.44
C PHE A 969 11.80 -21.36 5.25
N LEU A 970 11.37 -20.76 6.36
CA LEU A 970 10.62 -19.50 6.36
C LEU A 970 11.53 -18.32 6.73
N LEU A 971 11.99 -17.59 5.71
CA LEU A 971 12.82 -16.39 5.87
C LEU A 971 11.92 -15.15 5.89
N SER A 972 11.00 -15.06 6.85
CA SER A 972 10.03 -13.96 6.93
C SER A 972 9.55 -13.72 8.37
N PRO A 973 9.56 -12.49 8.90
CA PRO A 973 9.09 -12.20 10.26
C PRO A 973 7.57 -12.05 10.30
N VAL A 974 6.85 -13.12 9.97
CA VAL A 974 5.39 -13.23 10.14
C VAL A 974 5.05 -14.57 10.77
N VAL A 975 3.86 -14.63 11.36
CA VAL A 975 3.30 -15.88 11.87
C VAL A 975 2.30 -16.39 10.84
N ILE A 976 2.47 -17.62 10.38
CA ILE A 976 1.54 -18.32 9.46
C ILE A 976 0.94 -19.53 10.19
N ASP A 977 -0.15 -20.08 9.66
CA ASP A 977 -0.80 -21.25 10.26
C ASP A 977 -0.04 -22.54 9.93
N ILE A 978 1.10 -22.75 10.60
CA ILE A 978 1.91 -23.97 10.54
C ILE A 978 2.58 -24.22 11.88
N THR A 979 2.77 -25.50 12.21
CA THR A 979 3.59 -25.91 13.35
C THR A 979 5.07 -25.82 12.97
N VAL A 980 5.84 -25.09 13.76
CA VAL A 980 7.28 -24.87 13.56
C VAL A 980 8.07 -25.85 14.42
N ASP A 981 8.98 -26.62 13.81
CA ASP A 981 9.85 -27.57 14.51
C ASP A 981 11.09 -26.87 15.09
N ALA A 982 11.63 -25.87 14.39
CA ALA A 982 12.84 -25.17 14.82
C ALA A 982 12.81 -23.66 14.53
N ILE A 983 13.41 -22.87 15.44
CA ILE A 983 13.68 -21.45 15.20
C ILE A 983 15.18 -21.24 15.07
N SER A 984 15.59 -20.62 13.97
CA SER A 984 16.99 -20.29 13.72
C SER A 984 17.19 -18.78 13.61
N LYS A 985 18.27 -18.25 14.21
CA LYS A 985 18.65 -16.86 13.98
C LYS A 985 19.32 -16.74 12.61
N TRP A 986 18.97 -15.69 11.85
CA TRP A 986 19.57 -15.44 10.53
C TRP A 986 21.10 -15.41 10.56
N GLY A 987 21.69 -14.88 11.64
CA GLY A 987 23.14 -14.81 11.81
C GLY A 987 23.84 -16.17 11.78
N ASP A 988 23.16 -17.21 12.25
CA ASP A 988 23.64 -18.59 12.33
C ASP A 988 23.22 -19.36 11.06
N PHE A 989 21.95 -19.28 10.67
CA PHE A 989 21.41 -19.95 9.49
C PHE A 989 22.20 -19.63 8.20
N LYS A 990 22.55 -18.35 8.00
CA LYS A 990 23.31 -17.90 6.81
C LYS A 990 24.72 -18.49 6.75
N LYS A 991 25.26 -18.96 7.87
CA LYS A 991 26.58 -19.60 7.96
C LYS A 991 26.50 -21.13 7.94
N GLY A 992 25.30 -21.70 7.84
CA GLY A 992 25.11 -23.15 7.93
C GLY A 992 24.94 -23.66 9.36
N GLY A 993 24.45 -22.83 10.28
CA GLY A 993 24.14 -23.26 11.63
C GLY A 993 24.90 -22.51 12.71
N THR A 994 24.68 -22.91 13.95
CA THR A 994 25.39 -22.38 15.11
C THR A 994 26.89 -22.66 15.02
N ARG A 995 27.71 -22.02 15.86
CA ARG A 995 29.15 -22.36 15.91
C ARG A 995 29.38 -23.81 16.31
N ILE A 996 28.58 -24.33 17.22
CA ILE A 996 28.66 -25.71 17.69
C ILE A 996 28.31 -26.68 16.55
N GLU A 997 27.19 -26.46 15.85
CA GLU A 997 26.80 -27.28 14.69
C GLU A 997 27.87 -27.32 13.60
N ARG A 998 28.51 -26.18 13.34
CA ARG A 998 29.60 -26.11 12.36
C ARG A 998 30.83 -26.87 12.83
N ALA A 999 31.19 -26.81 14.12
CA ALA A 999 32.29 -27.60 14.66
C ALA A 999 32.02 -29.11 14.56
N ILE A 1000 30.79 -29.54 14.88
CA ILE A 1000 30.38 -30.94 14.74
C ILE A 1000 30.41 -31.38 13.27
N ARG A 1001 29.92 -30.55 12.35
CA ARG A 1001 29.90 -30.90 10.92
C ARG A 1001 31.29 -30.89 10.28
N GLU A 1002 32.12 -29.92 10.62
CA GLU A 1002 33.45 -29.73 10.02
C GLU A 1002 34.49 -30.67 10.63
N HIS A 1003 34.38 -30.99 11.93
CA HIS A 1003 35.41 -31.73 12.68
C HIS A 1003 34.87 -32.93 13.45
N GLY A 1004 33.58 -33.21 13.43
CA GLY A 1004 33.01 -34.32 14.19
C GLY A 1004 33.17 -34.20 15.71
N LEU A 1005 33.62 -33.05 16.25
CA LEU A 1005 33.90 -32.90 17.68
C LEU A 1005 33.79 -31.46 18.18
N VAL A 1006 33.65 -31.30 19.49
CA VAL A 1006 33.59 -30.01 20.18
C VAL A 1006 34.40 -30.06 21.47
N PHE A 1007 35.39 -29.17 21.61
CA PHE A 1007 36.12 -29.00 22.87
C PHE A 1007 35.20 -28.45 23.98
N LEU A 1008 35.34 -28.95 25.20
CA LEU A 1008 34.50 -28.56 26.34
C LEU A 1008 35.01 -27.33 27.10
N SER A 1009 36.15 -26.78 26.68
CA SER A 1009 36.77 -25.59 27.26
C SER A 1009 36.73 -24.42 26.27
N PRO A 1010 36.23 -23.25 26.68
CA PRO A 1010 36.21 -22.06 25.83
C PRO A 1010 37.59 -21.66 25.29
N SER A 1011 38.64 -21.89 26.08
CA SER A 1011 40.01 -21.59 25.67
C SER A 1011 40.48 -22.51 24.55
N ASP A 1012 40.07 -23.79 24.59
CA ASP A 1012 40.53 -24.80 23.64
C ASP A 1012 39.76 -24.70 22.32
N CYS A 1013 38.45 -24.43 22.38
CA CYS A 1013 37.66 -24.03 21.20
C CYS A 1013 38.29 -22.86 20.45
N ALA A 1014 38.66 -21.79 21.17
CA ALA A 1014 39.22 -20.60 20.55
C ALA A 1014 40.66 -20.80 20.04
N ARG A 1015 41.40 -21.73 20.64
CA ARG A 1015 42.79 -22.04 20.28
C ARG A 1015 42.86 -22.95 19.05
N TYR A 1016 42.09 -24.04 19.05
CA TYR A 1016 42.21 -25.11 18.04
C TYR A 1016 41.16 -24.99 16.93
N MET A 1017 40.08 -24.22 17.13
CA MET A 1017 39.08 -23.94 16.09
C MET A 1017 38.85 -22.42 15.92
N PRO A 1018 39.90 -21.61 15.66
CA PRO A 1018 39.80 -20.15 15.63
C PRO A 1018 38.93 -19.61 14.48
N HIS A 1019 38.75 -20.38 13.40
CA HIS A 1019 37.83 -20.05 12.29
C HIS A 1019 36.37 -20.14 12.72
N ILE A 1020 36.06 -21.00 13.70
CA ILE A 1020 34.73 -21.12 14.31
C ILE A 1020 34.59 -20.13 15.46
N TRP A 1021 35.51 -20.16 16.44
CA TRP A 1021 35.52 -19.30 17.62
C TRP A 1021 36.75 -18.38 17.64
N LYS A 1022 36.57 -17.14 17.20
CA LYS A 1022 37.63 -16.12 17.18
C LYS A 1022 38.12 -15.68 18.57
N SER A 1023 37.39 -16.00 19.64
CA SER A 1023 37.77 -15.62 21.00
C SER A 1023 37.20 -16.56 22.04
N LYS A 1024 37.91 -16.67 23.17
CA LYS A 1024 37.47 -17.40 24.37
C LYS A 1024 36.10 -16.93 24.88
N GLN A 1025 35.81 -15.63 24.77
CA GLN A 1025 34.53 -15.05 25.23
C GLN A 1025 33.35 -15.57 24.39
N LEU A 1026 33.51 -15.65 23.06
CA LEU A 1026 32.48 -16.21 22.18
C LEU A 1026 32.25 -17.69 22.44
N ALA A 1027 33.33 -18.47 22.58
CA ALA A 1027 33.24 -19.89 22.93
C ALA A 1027 32.59 -20.10 24.30
N SER A 1028 32.87 -19.23 25.26
CA SER A 1028 32.25 -19.31 26.59
C SER A 1028 30.75 -19.03 26.55
N LEU A 1029 30.29 -18.11 25.71
CA LEU A 1029 28.86 -17.82 25.56
C LEU A 1029 28.13 -19.04 24.99
N ASP A 1030 28.67 -19.61 23.92
CA ASP A 1030 28.06 -20.76 23.23
C ASP A 1030 28.08 -22.03 24.12
N LEU A 1031 29.19 -22.30 24.82
CA LEU A 1031 29.31 -23.43 25.74
C LEU A 1031 28.50 -23.27 27.04
N LYS A 1032 28.26 -22.03 27.51
CA LYS A 1032 27.34 -21.77 28.64
C LYS A 1032 25.90 -22.12 28.27
N HIS A 1033 25.48 -21.79 27.04
CA HIS A 1033 24.16 -22.19 26.53
C HIS A 1033 24.07 -23.71 26.36
N ALA A 1034 25.15 -24.40 25.95
CA ALA A 1034 25.21 -25.85 25.90
C ALA A 1034 25.19 -26.53 27.29
N LYS A 1035 25.78 -25.91 28.33
CA LYS A 1035 25.72 -26.41 29.73
C LYS A 1035 24.33 -26.35 30.35
N ALA A 1036 23.45 -25.43 29.92
CA ALA A 1036 22.06 -25.44 30.36
C ALA A 1036 21.27 -26.63 29.77
N MET A 1037 21.77 -27.23 28.69
CA MET A 1037 21.21 -28.43 28.04
C MET A 1037 21.75 -29.75 28.63
N SER A 1038 22.65 -29.70 29.63
CA SER A 1038 23.32 -30.88 30.18
C SER A 1038 22.59 -31.55 31.36
N LYS A 1039 21.32 -31.21 31.62
CA LYS A 1039 20.51 -31.81 32.71
C LYS A 1039 19.56 -32.92 32.23
N GLU A 1040 19.48 -33.18 30.94
CA GLU A 1040 18.80 -34.37 30.41
C GLU A 1040 19.74 -35.12 29.45
N PRO A 1041 19.70 -36.47 29.44
CA PRO A 1041 20.53 -37.25 28.54
C PRO A 1041 20.11 -36.95 27.09
N PHE A 1042 21.06 -36.43 26.32
CA PHE A 1042 20.99 -35.99 24.92
C PHE A 1042 20.06 -36.82 24.01
N ARG A 1043 18.76 -36.53 24.02
CA ARG A 1043 17.80 -37.33 23.26
C ARG A 1043 17.47 -36.85 21.84
N TYR A 1044 17.75 -35.59 21.42
CA TYR A 1044 17.24 -35.12 20.11
C TYR A 1044 17.96 -34.00 19.34
N ILE A 1045 19.26 -33.73 19.53
CA ILE A 1045 19.89 -32.51 19.00
C ILE A 1045 21.12 -32.92 18.17
N LEU A 1046 21.08 -33.01 16.84
CA LEU A 1046 20.91 -31.92 15.88
C LEU A 1046 20.40 -32.52 14.56
N HIS A 1047 19.20 -32.11 14.10
CA HIS A 1047 18.47 -32.67 12.96
C HIS A 1047 19.32 -33.13 11.75
N GLY A 1048 19.46 -34.44 11.63
CA GLY A 1048 20.11 -35.22 10.57
C GLY A 1048 20.59 -36.53 11.18
N GLU A 1049 20.03 -37.67 10.76
CA GLU A 1049 20.27 -38.98 11.37
C GLU A 1049 21.76 -39.29 11.56
N ILE A 1050 22.14 -39.62 12.79
CA ILE A 1050 23.28 -40.49 13.09
C ILE A 1050 22.67 -41.61 13.94
N ASP A 1051 22.47 -42.77 13.31
CA ASP A 1051 21.97 -43.95 13.98
C ASP A 1051 23.06 -44.56 14.89
N GLY A 1052 22.96 -44.26 16.20
CA GLY A 1052 23.61 -44.96 17.33
C GLY A 1052 25.07 -44.60 17.62
N GLU A 1053 25.55 -44.27 18.82
CA GLU A 1053 24.99 -44.23 20.17
C GLU A 1053 25.81 -43.17 20.97
N HIS A 1054 25.21 -42.02 21.28
CA HIS A 1054 25.78 -40.93 22.12
C HIS A 1054 27.13 -40.30 21.69
N PRO A 1055 27.37 -38.99 21.95
CA PRO A 1055 28.68 -38.41 21.71
C PRO A 1055 29.72 -38.98 22.69
N LEU A 1056 30.87 -39.40 22.17
CA LEU A 1056 31.97 -39.98 22.94
C LEU A 1056 32.70 -38.88 23.72
N ALA A 1057 32.76 -39.00 25.05
CA ALA A 1057 33.50 -38.05 25.88
C ALA A 1057 34.99 -38.42 25.90
N LEU A 1058 35.83 -37.59 25.30
CA LEU A 1058 37.27 -37.79 25.25
C LEU A 1058 37.97 -36.92 26.30
N SER A 1059 38.89 -37.53 27.03
CA SER A 1059 39.85 -36.85 27.91
C SER A 1059 41.27 -37.24 27.50
N PHE A 1060 42.10 -36.27 27.15
CA PHE A 1060 43.43 -36.53 26.60
C PHE A 1060 44.43 -35.42 26.95
N SER A 1061 45.73 -35.72 26.84
CA SER A 1061 46.83 -34.76 26.90
C SER A 1061 47.55 -34.66 25.55
N LEU A 1062 48.18 -33.52 25.29
CA LEU A 1062 49.02 -33.29 24.09
C LEU A 1062 50.52 -33.35 24.41
N ASP A 1063 50.88 -33.74 25.63
CA ASP A 1063 52.26 -33.86 26.09
C ASP A 1063 52.50 -35.30 26.57
N ALA A 1064 53.50 -35.94 25.97
CA ALA A 1064 53.91 -37.33 26.23
C ALA A 1064 54.74 -37.46 27.52
N THR A 1065 55.28 -36.34 28.04
CA THR A 1065 56.08 -36.36 29.26
C THR A 1065 55.14 -36.51 30.47
N LEU A 1066 55.06 -37.75 30.97
CA LEU A 1066 54.35 -38.15 32.19
C LEU A 1066 54.85 -37.37 33.42
N HIS A 1067 54.39 -36.13 33.56
CA HIS A 1067 54.43 -35.40 34.82
C HIS A 1067 53.01 -35.02 35.19
N LYS A 1068 52.68 -35.23 36.46
CA LYS A 1068 51.36 -35.12 37.13
C LYS A 1068 50.60 -33.78 36.96
N ASN A 1069 51.04 -32.89 36.08
CA ASN A 1069 50.53 -31.52 35.89
C ASN A 1069 50.14 -31.18 34.43
N SER A 1070 50.14 -32.11 33.47
CA SER A 1070 49.68 -31.81 32.11
C SER A 1070 48.16 -31.57 32.12
N ARG A 1071 47.72 -30.46 31.48
CA ARG A 1071 46.32 -30.04 31.47
C ARG A 1071 45.49 -31.01 30.62
N ALA A 1072 44.64 -31.81 31.27
CA ALA A 1072 43.68 -32.67 30.58
C ALA A 1072 42.70 -31.83 29.74
N ILE A 1073 42.69 -32.07 28.43
CA ILE A 1073 41.76 -31.48 27.47
C ILE A 1073 40.56 -32.41 27.34
N LYS A 1074 39.36 -31.84 27.33
CA LYS A 1074 38.12 -32.61 27.17
C LYS A 1074 37.39 -32.19 25.91
N ALA A 1075 36.86 -33.17 25.17
CA ALA A 1075 36.05 -32.96 23.98
C ALA A 1075 34.86 -33.94 23.94
N LEU A 1076 33.81 -33.56 23.25
CA LEU A 1076 32.74 -34.47 22.82
C LEU A 1076 32.94 -34.79 21.35
N ALA A 1077 33.06 -36.06 21.01
CA ALA A 1077 33.14 -36.55 19.64
C ALA A 1077 31.77 -37.10 19.20
N PHE A 1078 31.39 -36.80 17.97
CA PHE A 1078 30.16 -37.22 17.29
C PHE A 1078 30.46 -38.15 16.10
N VAL A 1079 31.69 -38.65 16.08
CA VAL A 1079 32.24 -39.64 15.15
C VAL A 1079 32.91 -40.74 15.98
N ASP A 1080 33.28 -41.85 15.35
CA ASP A 1080 34.01 -42.91 16.05
C ASP A 1080 35.33 -42.41 16.65
N ALA A 1081 35.81 -43.11 17.67
CA ALA A 1081 36.97 -42.70 18.44
C ALA A 1081 38.25 -42.52 17.60
N LEU A 1082 38.44 -43.34 16.55
CA LEU A 1082 39.62 -43.26 15.69
C LEU A 1082 39.61 -41.99 14.84
N ASN A 1083 38.46 -41.67 14.22
CA ASN A 1083 38.28 -40.44 13.47
C ASN A 1083 38.39 -39.20 14.37
N ALA A 1084 37.85 -39.27 15.59
CA ALA A 1084 37.99 -38.18 16.55
C ALA A 1084 39.45 -37.93 16.97
N ILE A 1085 40.24 -38.99 17.19
CA ILE A 1085 41.67 -38.89 17.50
C ILE A 1085 42.45 -38.26 16.35
N ASN A 1086 42.21 -38.72 15.12
CA ASN A 1086 42.86 -38.18 13.93
C ASN A 1086 42.54 -36.69 13.75
N GLU A 1087 41.28 -36.31 13.94
CA GLU A 1087 40.88 -34.90 13.82
C GLU A 1087 41.48 -34.03 14.92
N ILE A 1088 41.58 -34.55 16.16
CA ILE A 1088 42.29 -33.86 17.25
C ILE A 1088 43.76 -33.65 16.87
N GLU A 1089 44.43 -34.64 16.28
CA GLU A 1089 45.81 -34.52 15.81
C GLU A 1089 45.94 -33.45 14.72
N VAL A 1090 45.01 -33.40 13.76
CA VAL A 1090 44.96 -32.35 12.72
C VAL A 1090 44.77 -30.96 13.34
N LEU A 1091 43.84 -30.81 14.27
CA LEU A 1091 43.49 -29.52 14.88
C LEU A 1091 44.56 -28.99 15.84
N THR A 1092 45.25 -29.90 16.53
CA THR A 1092 46.22 -29.54 17.56
C THR A 1092 47.66 -29.58 17.07
N GLY A 1093 47.92 -30.24 15.94
CA GLY A 1093 49.25 -30.52 15.40
C GLY A 1093 50.03 -31.56 16.22
N THR A 1094 49.36 -32.31 17.09
CA THR A 1094 50.00 -33.27 18.00
C THR A 1094 49.09 -34.45 18.27
N LYS A 1095 49.63 -35.67 18.21
CA LYS A 1095 48.88 -36.89 18.50
C LYS A 1095 48.41 -36.91 19.97
N PRO A 1096 47.10 -37.05 20.24
CA PRO A 1096 46.59 -37.02 21.61
C PRO A 1096 46.88 -38.32 22.36
N PHE A 1097 47.28 -38.20 23.64
CA PHE A 1097 47.42 -39.31 24.58
C PHE A 1097 46.14 -39.42 25.42
N ILE A 1098 45.36 -40.48 25.21
CA ILE A 1098 44.10 -40.70 25.92
C ILE A 1098 44.42 -41.25 27.32
N SER A 1099 43.90 -40.57 28.35
CA SER A 1099 44.07 -40.98 29.74
C SER A 1099 43.07 -42.09 30.09
N GLU A 1100 43.48 -43.35 29.94
CA GLU A 1100 42.72 -44.58 30.25
C GLU A 1100 41.40 -44.75 29.45
N LYS A 1101 40.92 -46.02 29.34
CA LYS A 1101 39.87 -46.49 28.41
C LYS A 1101 38.57 -45.65 28.43
N PRO A 1102 37.84 -45.58 27.29
CA PRO A 1102 36.69 -44.69 27.06
C PRO A 1102 35.56 -44.81 28.08
#